data_AF-A0A7W1TUQ8-F1
#
_entry.id   AF-A0A7W1TUQ8-F1
#
_cell.length_a   1.000
_cell.length_b   1.000
_cell.length_c   1.000
_cell.angle_alpha   90.00
_cell.angle_beta   90.00
_cell.angle_gamma   90.00
#
_symmetry.space_group_name_H-M   'P 1'
#
loop_
_entity.id
_entity.type
_entity.pdbx_description
1 polymer ?
#
loop_
_entity_poly.entity_id
_entity_poly.type
_entity_poly.pdbx_seq_one_letter_code
_entity_poly.pdbx_strand_id
1 'polypeptide(L)'
;GGLLDRLVGTFGRAHTWIELQRHMRRHEESDNQALLDLAAAFRVPLMASNGVQFAAPDARPLHDVFTCIRNHVTIEQAGRRLAVNAERYLKPKAEMARLFADLPQALAGTEALAERLEFTLAHLGYRFPQYPVPAGESEISFLRRLTQVGARDRYRPYHDRARAQIDRELALIETLDLAGYFLIVWDIVNYCRRERILVQGRGSAANSAVCYSLGITAVDPVGMDLLFERFLSEERGEWPDIDLDLPSGDRRERVIQYVYERYGRLGAAMTANVITYRSKSATRELGKVMGFEDATIDRLAKLMNNFEFIDPKETMAQHLADAGLDPAEPKLLRFSELWSGMQDLPRHLGQHSGGMVVCHGRLDEIVPLENASMPGRVVVQWDKEDCADLGLVKVDLLGLGMMAVLEDALAVINADGPHVDLAHLPPDDPAVYTMLQEADTIGIFQVESRAQMATLPRLKPKNFYDIVVEVAIIRPGPIVGNMVHPYLRRRRGDEPVTYPHPSLEPILKRTLGVPLFQEQLLRIAMVAANFSGGEAEELRRAFGFKRSVARMKVIEEKLRAGMARNGITGQTAESILKSISSFALYGFPESHAASFALIVYASAWLKAHYPGAFYAAMLNNYPMGFYHPATLVKDAQRHNVLFAPIDVQHSMWDCTVEQDGRLRLGLRYVSGLREESGRRIATSKLELKTRNSSSEFEVSSLKFPNRCPKCGTDDASMLEEIRPRLWFCNICAHDWTERESPRPVVAEGSGLRPEACGLEPDRPRFATIDQLIQSAVLRRDEVAVLAEIGALASFGQDRRGALWQVERAVRAAGPLLDHPAQPALAEHEQRAPS
;
A
#
# COMPACT_ATOMS: atom_id res chain seq x y z
N GLY A 1 -9.20 26.74 48.15
CA GLY A 1 -8.66 26.78 46.78
C GLY A 1 -7.62 25.70 46.45
N GLY A 2 -7.54 24.58 47.18
CA GLY A 2 -6.66 23.46 46.81
C GLY A 2 -7.19 22.67 45.60
N LEU A 3 -6.46 21.66 45.12
CA LEU A 3 -6.91 20.82 43.99
C LEU A 3 -8.28 20.17 44.25
N LEU A 4 -8.47 19.57 45.42
CA LEU A 4 -9.73 18.91 45.78
C LEU A 4 -10.92 19.89 45.82
N ASP A 5 -10.71 21.10 46.33
CA ASP A 5 -11.72 22.16 46.35
C ASP A 5 -12.17 22.54 44.93
N ARG A 6 -11.22 22.62 43.98
CA ARG A 6 -11.53 22.86 42.57
C ARG A 6 -12.28 21.70 41.93
N LEU A 7 -11.88 20.46 42.23
CA LEU A 7 -12.56 19.26 41.73
C LEU A 7 -14.00 19.19 42.27
N VAL A 8 -14.19 19.43 43.57
CA VAL A 8 -15.52 19.49 44.20
C VAL A 8 -16.35 20.63 43.63
N GLY A 9 -15.77 21.80 43.37
CA GLY A 9 -16.46 22.92 42.73
C GLY A 9 -16.88 22.62 41.29
N THR A 10 -16.14 21.78 40.57
CA THR A 10 -16.40 21.46 39.15
C THR A 10 -17.36 20.29 38.98
N PHE A 11 -17.11 19.18 39.68
CA PHE A 11 -17.88 17.93 39.53
C PHE A 11 -18.95 17.75 40.61
N GLY A 12 -18.91 18.53 41.69
CA GLY A 12 -19.76 18.36 42.84
C GLY A 12 -19.27 17.27 43.79
N ARG A 13 -19.74 17.31 45.04
CA ARG A 13 -19.32 16.36 46.10
C ARG A 13 -19.75 14.91 45.79
N ALA A 14 -20.89 14.71 45.14
CA ALA A 14 -21.42 13.38 44.83
C ALA A 14 -20.72 12.65 43.66
N HIS A 15 -19.91 13.38 42.88
CA HIS A 15 -19.14 12.85 41.75
C HIS A 15 -17.62 12.99 41.93
N THR A 16 -17.18 13.53 43.07
CA THR A 16 -15.76 13.59 43.43
C THR A 16 -15.50 12.54 44.49
N TRP A 17 -14.60 11.61 44.20
CA TRP A 17 -14.26 10.50 45.10
C TRP A 17 -12.77 10.56 45.45
N ILE A 18 -12.44 10.16 46.67
CA ILE A 18 -11.05 9.96 47.08
C ILE A 18 -10.72 8.47 47.00
N GLU A 19 -9.77 8.15 46.13
CA GLU A 19 -9.28 6.81 45.90
C GLU A 19 -8.20 6.44 46.94
N LEU A 20 -8.36 5.28 47.55
CA LEU A 20 -7.36 4.67 48.43
C LEU A 20 -6.84 3.38 47.80
N GLN A 21 -5.51 3.21 47.81
CA GLN A 21 -4.84 2.00 47.33
C GLN A 21 -3.87 1.48 48.41
N ARG A 22 -3.68 0.15 48.50
CA ARG A 22 -2.79 -0.48 49.50
C ARG A 22 -1.95 -1.60 48.87
N HIS A 23 -0.66 -1.34 48.70
CA HIS A 23 0.34 -2.23 48.07
C HIS A 23 1.47 -2.60 49.05
N MET A 24 1.17 -2.66 50.35
CA MET A 24 2.14 -2.97 51.41
C MET A 24 3.32 -1.99 51.47
N ARG A 25 3.07 -0.70 51.19
CA ARG A 25 4.07 0.37 51.26
C ARG A 25 3.79 1.29 52.45
N ARG A 26 4.81 1.52 53.29
CA ARG A 26 4.67 2.34 54.50
C ARG A 26 4.26 3.80 54.21
N HIS A 27 4.83 4.41 53.17
CA HIS A 27 4.51 5.80 52.82
C HIS A 27 3.09 5.94 52.27
N GLU A 28 2.63 4.95 51.52
CA GLU A 28 1.27 4.93 50.94
C GLU A 28 0.19 4.94 52.03
N GLU A 29 0.41 4.25 53.16
CA GLU A 29 -0.55 4.33 54.26
C GLU A 29 -0.56 5.72 54.93
N SER A 30 0.59 6.40 55.01
CA SER A 30 0.63 7.79 55.47
C SER A 30 -0.14 8.73 54.54
N ASP A 31 0.00 8.51 53.23
CA ASP A 31 -0.73 9.28 52.20
C ASP A 31 -2.24 8.99 52.30
N ASN A 32 -2.63 7.73 52.51
CA ASN A 32 -4.03 7.33 52.71
C ASN A 32 -4.65 8.03 53.93
N GLN A 33 -3.93 8.14 55.06
CA GLN A 33 -4.45 8.87 56.23
C GLN A 33 -4.71 10.36 55.91
N ALA A 34 -3.79 11.02 55.21
CA ALA A 34 -4.01 12.39 54.76
C ALA A 34 -5.19 12.52 53.79
N LEU A 35 -5.38 11.54 52.91
CA LEU A 35 -6.52 11.46 52.00
C LEU A 35 -7.85 11.26 52.75
N LEU A 36 -7.86 10.49 53.83
CA LEU A 36 -9.03 10.32 54.71
C LEU A 36 -9.43 11.64 55.39
N ASP A 37 -8.44 12.37 55.92
CA ASP A 37 -8.68 13.69 56.54
C ASP A 37 -9.27 14.67 55.52
N LEU A 38 -8.75 14.66 54.29
CA LEU A 38 -9.29 15.46 53.19
C LEU A 38 -10.71 15.04 52.81
N ALA A 39 -11.00 13.73 52.78
CA ALA A 39 -12.34 13.22 52.49
C ALA A 39 -13.36 13.69 53.52
N ALA A 40 -13.00 13.64 54.80
CA ALA A 40 -13.83 14.13 55.90
C ALA A 40 -14.05 15.64 55.82
N ALA A 41 -12.97 16.42 55.63
CA ALA A 41 -13.04 17.88 55.56
C ALA A 41 -13.91 18.37 54.38
N PHE A 42 -13.78 17.73 53.21
CA PHE A 42 -14.53 18.06 52.01
C PHE A 42 -15.83 17.28 51.85
N ARG A 43 -16.19 16.41 52.81
CA ARG A 43 -17.41 15.59 52.80
C ARG A 43 -17.62 14.89 51.45
N VAL A 44 -16.56 14.28 50.94
CA VAL A 44 -16.56 13.50 49.69
C VAL A 44 -16.45 12.01 50.01
N PRO A 45 -17.07 11.13 49.22
CA PRO A 45 -17.00 9.69 49.43
C PRO A 45 -15.60 9.11 49.16
N LEU A 46 -15.34 7.94 49.75
CA LEU A 46 -14.11 7.16 49.58
C LEU A 46 -14.36 5.99 48.63
N MET A 47 -13.34 5.59 47.87
CA MET A 47 -13.36 4.33 47.11
C MET A 47 -12.05 3.58 47.26
N ALA A 48 -12.13 2.24 47.31
CA ALA A 48 -10.96 1.36 47.32
C ALA A 48 -10.67 0.82 45.92
N SER A 49 -9.41 0.90 45.51
CA SER A 49 -8.92 0.36 44.24
C SER A 49 -7.56 -0.29 44.45
N ASN A 50 -7.10 -1.08 43.48
CA ASN A 50 -5.78 -1.71 43.51
C ASN A 50 -4.83 -1.20 42.41
N GLY A 51 -5.22 -0.16 41.64
CA GLY A 51 -4.41 0.40 40.54
C GLY A 51 -3.72 -0.67 39.69
N VAL A 52 -4.52 -1.62 39.18
CA VAL A 52 -4.08 -2.87 38.55
C VAL A 52 -3.22 -2.60 37.31
N GLN A 53 -2.07 -3.25 37.22
CA GLN A 53 -1.12 -3.15 36.10
C GLN A 53 -0.95 -4.47 35.34
N PHE A 54 -1.37 -5.59 35.94
CA PHE A 54 -1.30 -6.92 35.35
C PHE A 54 -2.39 -7.82 35.93
N ALA A 55 -2.75 -8.91 35.24
CA ALA A 55 -3.86 -9.76 35.67
C ALA A 55 -3.51 -10.58 36.94
N ALA A 56 -2.32 -11.17 36.99
CA ALA A 56 -1.87 -12.06 38.04
C ALA A 56 -0.43 -11.73 38.51
N PRO A 57 -0.04 -12.10 39.74
CA PRO A 57 1.27 -11.72 40.30
C PRO A 57 2.48 -12.21 39.51
N ASP A 58 2.34 -13.34 38.83
CA ASP A 58 3.37 -13.97 37.97
C ASP A 58 3.66 -13.18 36.68
N ALA A 59 2.78 -12.26 36.29
CA ALA A 59 3.01 -11.36 35.16
C ALA A 59 3.91 -10.15 35.50
N ARG A 60 4.28 -9.95 36.78
CA ARG A 60 5.19 -8.87 37.20
C ARG A 60 6.51 -8.80 36.41
N PRO A 61 7.25 -9.91 36.18
CA PRO A 61 8.50 -9.86 35.43
C PRO A 61 8.33 -9.29 34.02
N LEU A 62 7.22 -9.59 33.35
CA LEU A 62 6.90 -9.04 32.03
C LEU A 62 6.54 -7.54 32.11
N HIS A 63 5.82 -7.12 33.15
CA HIS A 63 5.59 -5.69 33.43
C HIS A 63 6.91 -4.92 33.67
N ASP A 64 7.86 -5.53 34.38
CA ASP A 64 9.19 -4.95 34.60
C ASP A 64 9.97 -4.81 33.27
N VAL A 65 9.84 -5.77 32.35
CA VAL A 65 10.36 -5.65 30.98
C VAL A 65 9.75 -4.45 30.25
N PHE A 66 8.43 -4.27 30.29
CA PHE A 66 7.80 -3.09 29.66
C PHE A 66 8.23 -1.77 30.30
N THR A 67 8.47 -1.77 31.60
CA THR A 67 9.03 -0.61 32.32
C THR A 67 10.44 -0.29 31.80
N CYS A 68 11.27 -1.30 31.55
CA CYS A 68 12.60 -1.14 30.98
C CYS A 68 12.55 -0.60 29.54
N ILE A 69 11.67 -1.14 28.69
CA ILE A 69 11.44 -0.66 27.30
C ILE A 69 11.06 0.81 27.29
N ARG A 70 10.07 1.19 28.12
CA ARG A 70 9.59 2.58 28.23
C ARG A 70 10.68 3.56 28.65
N ASN A 71 11.60 3.13 29.51
CA ASN A 71 12.66 3.98 30.05
C ASN A 71 14.00 3.84 29.31
N HIS A 72 14.08 3.00 28.27
CA HIS A 72 15.31 2.72 27.51
C HIS A 72 16.50 2.29 28.39
N VAL A 73 16.26 1.39 29.34
CA VAL A 73 17.27 0.85 30.27
C VAL A 73 17.26 -0.67 30.27
N THR A 74 18.37 -1.30 30.65
CA THR A 74 18.39 -2.76 30.90
C THR A 74 17.77 -3.10 32.25
N ILE A 75 17.44 -4.37 32.47
CA ILE A 75 16.88 -4.85 33.73
C ILE A 75 17.83 -4.59 34.91
N GLU A 76 19.14 -4.71 34.69
CA GLU A 76 20.17 -4.44 35.70
C GLU A 76 20.27 -2.95 36.07
N GLN A 77 19.95 -2.07 35.12
CA GLN A 77 20.06 -0.61 35.27
C GLN A 77 18.74 0.05 35.72
N ALA A 78 17.61 -0.66 35.65
CA ALA A 78 16.30 -0.09 35.92
C ALA A 78 16.15 0.43 37.36
N GLY A 79 16.76 -0.24 38.34
CA GLY A 79 16.79 0.20 39.74
C GLY A 79 15.40 0.48 40.31
N ARG A 80 15.20 1.67 40.90
CA ARG A 80 13.93 2.09 41.52
C ARG A 80 12.80 2.39 40.53
N ARG A 81 13.03 2.25 39.22
CA ARG A 81 11.97 2.35 38.20
C ARG A 81 11.04 1.14 38.24
N LEU A 82 11.54 -0.02 38.65
CA LEU A 82 10.76 -1.25 38.76
C LEU A 82 9.83 -1.20 39.97
N ALA A 83 8.70 -1.92 39.89
CA ALA A 83 7.82 -2.06 41.02
C ALA A 83 8.52 -2.82 42.15
N VAL A 84 8.33 -2.36 43.40
CA VAL A 84 8.96 -2.98 44.59
C VAL A 84 8.45 -4.41 44.83
N ASN A 85 7.17 -4.65 44.57
CA ASN A 85 6.47 -5.92 44.79
C ASN A 85 5.43 -6.17 43.68
N ALA A 86 4.75 -7.31 43.72
CA ALA A 86 3.76 -7.73 42.73
C ALA A 86 2.32 -7.35 43.09
N GLU A 87 2.11 -6.37 43.98
CA GLU A 87 0.79 -6.11 44.60
C GLU A 87 -0.25 -5.47 43.67
N ARG A 88 0.12 -5.08 42.44
CA ARG A 88 -0.75 -4.43 41.45
C ARG A 88 -1.39 -5.42 40.47
N TYR A 89 -1.82 -6.59 40.96
CA TYR A 89 -2.61 -7.56 40.19
C TYR A 89 -4.12 -7.39 40.40
N LEU A 90 -4.94 -8.11 39.64
CA LEU A 90 -6.39 -8.14 39.87
C LEU A 90 -6.73 -8.98 41.12
N LYS A 91 -6.79 -8.33 42.27
CA LYS A 91 -7.05 -8.99 43.57
C LYS A 91 -8.49 -9.53 43.68
N PRO A 92 -8.68 -10.74 44.21
CA PRO A 92 -10.02 -11.25 44.54
C PRO A 92 -10.71 -10.41 45.62
N LYS A 93 -12.06 -10.41 45.62
CA LYS A 93 -12.89 -9.67 46.59
C LYS A 93 -12.48 -9.92 48.05
N ALA A 94 -12.22 -11.18 48.42
CA ALA A 94 -11.85 -11.56 49.78
C ALA A 94 -10.52 -10.93 50.24
N GLU A 95 -9.59 -10.71 49.31
CA GLU A 95 -8.30 -10.11 49.62
C GLU A 95 -8.43 -8.59 49.79
N MET A 96 -9.16 -7.93 48.90
CA MET A 96 -9.50 -6.50 49.04
C MET A 96 -10.25 -6.23 50.35
N ALA A 97 -11.17 -7.12 50.74
CA ALA A 97 -11.88 -7.04 52.02
C ALA A 97 -10.96 -7.14 53.24
N ARG A 98 -9.92 -7.97 53.18
CA ARG A 98 -8.90 -8.04 54.25
C ARG A 98 -8.01 -6.80 54.27
N LEU A 99 -7.61 -6.30 53.09
CA LEU A 99 -6.76 -5.12 52.97
C LEU A 99 -7.44 -3.85 53.50
N PHE A 100 -8.76 -3.75 53.41
CA PHE A 100 -9.56 -2.61 53.87
C PHE A 100 -10.53 -2.97 55.00
N ALA A 101 -10.19 -3.97 55.83
CA ALA A 101 -11.06 -4.43 56.91
C ALA A 101 -11.36 -3.34 57.97
N ASP A 102 -10.42 -2.41 58.16
CA ASP A 102 -10.52 -1.20 58.98
C ASP A 102 -11.34 -0.07 58.33
N LEU A 103 -11.59 -0.16 57.02
CA LEU A 103 -12.20 0.88 56.18
C LEU A 103 -13.26 0.32 55.22
N PRO A 104 -14.29 -0.38 55.73
CA PRO A 104 -15.31 -1.02 54.89
C PRO A 104 -16.07 -0.04 53.99
N GLN A 105 -16.20 1.23 54.41
CA GLN A 105 -16.84 2.29 53.62
C GLN A 105 -16.14 2.57 52.29
N ALA A 106 -14.83 2.32 52.18
CA ALA A 106 -14.10 2.50 50.91
C ALA A 106 -14.48 1.40 49.91
N LEU A 107 -14.68 0.16 50.36
CA LEU A 107 -15.16 -0.95 49.51
C LEU A 107 -16.61 -0.75 49.09
N ALA A 108 -17.47 -0.36 50.04
CA ALA A 108 -18.86 -0.01 49.75
C ALA A 108 -18.96 1.12 48.71
N GLY A 109 -18.00 2.06 48.76
CA GLY A 109 -17.87 3.12 47.76
C GLY A 109 -17.62 2.62 46.34
N THR A 110 -16.74 1.63 46.18
CA THR A 110 -16.47 0.99 44.89
C THR A 110 -17.71 0.27 44.34
N GLU A 111 -18.44 -0.45 45.18
CA GLU A 111 -19.71 -1.10 44.80
C GLU A 111 -20.76 -0.04 44.39
N ALA A 112 -20.92 1.02 45.19
CA ALA A 112 -21.84 2.11 44.89
C ALA A 112 -21.50 2.88 43.61
N LEU A 113 -20.21 3.03 43.27
CA LEU A 113 -19.80 3.59 41.98
C LEU A 113 -20.15 2.64 40.83
N ALA A 114 -19.85 1.35 40.97
CA ALA A 114 -20.11 0.35 39.95
C ALA A 114 -21.61 0.25 39.62
N GLU A 115 -22.49 0.30 40.62
CA GLU A 115 -23.95 0.28 40.45
C GLU A 115 -24.50 1.48 39.66
N ARG A 116 -23.76 2.60 39.60
CA ARG A 116 -24.16 3.82 38.87
C ARG A 116 -23.72 3.84 37.40
N LEU A 117 -22.87 2.89 36.98
CA LEU A 117 -22.32 2.86 35.63
C LEU A 117 -23.27 2.13 34.69
N GLU A 118 -24.05 2.88 33.91
CA GLU A 118 -25.05 2.36 32.97
C GLU A 118 -24.56 2.33 31.49
N PHE A 119 -23.38 2.90 31.20
CA PHE A 119 -22.87 2.99 29.84
C PHE A 119 -22.62 1.60 29.22
N THR A 120 -23.03 1.44 27.96
CA THR A 120 -22.82 0.22 27.17
C THR A 120 -22.39 0.57 25.75
N LEU A 121 -21.57 -0.31 25.16
CA LEU A 121 -21.15 -0.25 23.77
C LEU A 121 -22.24 -0.71 22.79
N ALA A 122 -23.38 -1.21 23.27
CA ALA A 122 -24.43 -1.77 22.43
C ALA A 122 -25.08 -0.73 21.49
N HIS A 123 -25.23 0.53 21.94
CA HIS A 123 -25.88 1.58 21.17
C HIS A 123 -25.15 2.91 21.35
N LEU A 124 -24.11 3.14 20.54
CA LEU A 124 -23.34 4.37 20.57
C LEU A 124 -24.05 5.57 19.90
N GLY A 125 -25.19 5.34 19.24
CA GLY A 125 -25.91 6.39 18.51
C GLY A 125 -25.28 6.76 17.15
N TYR A 126 -24.33 5.95 16.68
CA TYR A 126 -23.70 6.12 15.37
C TYR A 126 -24.74 6.16 14.24
N ARG A 127 -24.58 7.13 13.34
CA ARG A 127 -25.37 7.27 12.11
C ARG A 127 -24.44 7.54 10.94
N PHE A 128 -24.67 6.85 9.83
CA PHE A 128 -23.98 7.14 8.59
C PHE A 128 -24.43 8.50 8.03
N PRO A 129 -23.55 9.29 7.37
CA PRO A 129 -23.94 10.59 6.84
C PRO A 129 -25.02 10.49 5.77
N GLN A 130 -26.02 11.38 5.88
CA GLN A 130 -26.97 11.63 4.80
C GLN A 130 -26.29 12.39 3.66
N TYR A 131 -26.53 11.96 2.43
CA TYR A 131 -26.03 12.59 1.24
C TYR A 131 -26.93 13.77 0.81
N PRO A 132 -26.36 14.95 0.51
CA PRO A 132 -27.16 16.09 0.05
C PRO A 132 -27.74 15.82 -1.34
N VAL A 133 -29.07 15.77 -1.42
CA VAL A 133 -29.83 15.57 -2.67
C VAL A 133 -30.58 16.83 -3.10
N PRO A 134 -30.92 16.97 -4.40
CA PRO A 134 -31.74 18.09 -4.87
C PRO A 134 -33.10 18.18 -4.15
N ALA A 135 -33.66 19.39 -4.10
CA ALA A 135 -34.95 19.62 -3.45
C ALA A 135 -36.06 18.76 -4.07
N GLY A 136 -36.78 18.00 -3.23
CA GLY A 136 -37.86 17.11 -3.65
C GLY A 136 -37.42 15.69 -4.04
N GLU A 137 -36.13 15.38 -3.99
CA GLU A 137 -35.60 14.02 -4.19
C GLU A 137 -35.26 13.35 -2.84
N SER A 138 -35.41 12.02 -2.78
CA SER A 138 -34.79 11.17 -1.76
C SER A 138 -33.47 10.58 -2.27
N GLU A 139 -32.60 10.11 -1.37
CA GLU A 139 -31.35 9.44 -1.74
C GLU A 139 -31.56 8.29 -2.73
N ILE A 140 -32.56 7.44 -2.49
CA ILE A 140 -32.86 6.32 -3.40
C ILE A 140 -33.35 6.81 -4.76
N SER A 141 -34.20 7.84 -4.81
CA SER A 141 -34.68 8.40 -6.08
C SER A 141 -33.55 9.01 -6.91
N PHE A 142 -32.61 9.69 -6.24
CA PHE A 142 -31.44 10.27 -6.86
C PHE A 142 -30.47 9.20 -7.37
N LEU A 143 -30.22 8.17 -6.55
CA LEU A 143 -29.40 7.01 -6.90
C LEU A 143 -29.95 6.28 -8.14
N ARG A 144 -31.27 6.04 -8.19
CA ARG A 144 -31.93 5.43 -9.37
C ARG A 144 -31.68 6.25 -10.63
N ARG A 145 -31.81 7.59 -10.56
CA ARG A 145 -31.54 8.48 -11.70
C ARG A 145 -30.10 8.39 -12.17
N LEU A 146 -29.14 8.50 -11.26
CA LEU A 146 -27.71 8.42 -11.58
C LEU A 146 -27.34 7.07 -12.21
N THR A 147 -27.86 5.98 -11.64
CA THR A 147 -27.65 4.62 -12.12
C THR A 147 -28.19 4.45 -13.54
N GLN A 148 -29.38 4.97 -13.85
CA GLN A 148 -29.94 4.89 -15.20
C GLN A 148 -29.10 5.65 -16.24
N VAL A 149 -28.58 6.83 -15.89
CA VAL A 149 -27.71 7.61 -16.78
C VAL A 149 -26.42 6.83 -17.04
N GLY A 150 -25.76 6.34 -15.99
CA GLY A 150 -24.52 5.58 -16.10
C GLY A 150 -24.68 4.23 -16.81
N ALA A 151 -25.80 3.53 -16.61
CA ALA A 151 -26.11 2.28 -17.28
C ALA A 151 -26.22 2.45 -18.80
N ARG A 152 -26.85 3.55 -19.26
CA ARG A 152 -26.94 3.86 -20.71
C ARG A 152 -25.58 4.18 -21.32
N ASP A 153 -24.67 4.75 -20.53
CA ASP A 153 -23.33 5.07 -20.98
C ASP A 153 -22.46 3.82 -21.12
N ARG A 154 -22.55 2.89 -20.16
CA ARG A 154 -21.65 1.72 -20.09
C ARG A 154 -22.18 0.45 -20.74
N TYR A 155 -23.49 0.22 -20.71
CA TYR A 155 -24.10 -0.91 -21.42
C TYR A 155 -24.53 -0.45 -22.81
N ARG A 156 -23.70 -0.72 -23.81
CA ARG A 156 -23.95 -0.36 -25.21
C ARG A 156 -23.95 -1.64 -26.09
N PRO A 157 -25.12 -2.16 -26.51
CA PRO A 157 -26.48 -1.69 -26.22
C PRO A 157 -26.95 -2.03 -24.80
N TYR A 158 -27.86 -1.22 -24.26
CA TYR A 158 -28.41 -1.45 -22.92
C TYR A 158 -29.47 -2.55 -22.95
N HIS A 159 -29.05 -3.78 -22.63
CA HIS A 159 -29.86 -4.99 -22.78
C HIS A 159 -30.70 -5.36 -21.54
N ASP A 160 -31.76 -6.14 -21.74
CA ASP A 160 -32.77 -6.46 -20.72
C ASP A 160 -32.19 -7.17 -19.49
N ARG A 161 -31.17 -8.02 -19.68
CA ARG A 161 -30.51 -8.69 -18.57
C ARG A 161 -29.84 -7.71 -17.58
N ALA A 162 -29.21 -6.65 -18.08
CA ALA A 162 -28.59 -5.64 -17.22
C ALA A 162 -29.65 -4.79 -16.53
N ARG A 163 -30.73 -4.43 -17.23
CA ARG A 163 -31.87 -3.70 -16.66
C ARG A 163 -32.51 -4.46 -15.50
N ALA A 164 -32.83 -5.74 -15.70
CA ALA A 164 -33.42 -6.58 -14.67
C ALA A 164 -32.51 -6.74 -13.44
N GLN A 165 -31.20 -6.90 -13.66
CA GLN A 165 -30.22 -6.95 -12.58
C GLN A 165 -30.17 -5.64 -11.81
N ILE A 166 -30.02 -4.50 -12.49
CA ILE A 166 -29.99 -3.16 -11.86
C ILE A 166 -31.25 -2.89 -11.04
N ASP A 167 -32.44 -3.22 -11.57
CA ASP A 167 -33.71 -3.01 -10.87
C ASP A 167 -33.79 -3.86 -9.59
N ARG A 168 -33.32 -5.11 -9.63
CA ARG A 168 -33.23 -6.00 -8.47
C ARG A 168 -32.26 -5.47 -7.42
N GLU A 169 -31.07 -5.03 -7.84
CA GLU A 169 -30.06 -4.46 -6.93
C GLU A 169 -30.57 -3.18 -6.26
N LEU A 170 -31.17 -2.26 -7.01
CA LEU A 170 -31.71 -1.01 -6.48
C LEU A 170 -32.86 -1.24 -5.50
N ALA A 171 -33.71 -2.25 -5.74
CA ALA A 171 -34.76 -2.62 -4.79
C ALA A 171 -34.17 -3.14 -3.46
N LEU A 172 -33.11 -3.95 -3.53
CA LEU A 172 -32.43 -4.43 -2.33
C LEU A 172 -31.73 -3.29 -1.56
N ILE A 173 -31.07 -2.38 -2.27
CA ILE A 173 -30.41 -1.20 -1.68
C ILE A 173 -31.44 -0.32 -0.95
N GLU A 174 -32.64 -0.18 -1.50
CA GLU A 174 -33.76 0.55 -0.90
C GLU A 174 -34.27 -0.14 0.37
N THR A 175 -34.49 -1.47 0.33
CA THR A 175 -34.92 -2.25 1.51
C THR A 175 -33.92 -2.18 2.66
N LEU A 176 -32.62 -2.11 2.36
CA LEU A 176 -31.54 -2.07 3.35
C LEU A 176 -31.13 -0.65 3.78
N ASP A 177 -31.79 0.39 3.25
CA ASP A 177 -31.48 1.81 3.53
C ASP A 177 -30.01 2.20 3.27
N LEU A 178 -29.45 1.71 2.16
CA LEU A 178 -28.03 1.89 1.80
C LEU A 178 -27.79 2.97 0.74
N ALA A 179 -28.81 3.72 0.33
CA ALA A 179 -28.71 4.66 -0.79
C ALA A 179 -27.64 5.74 -0.55
N GLY A 180 -27.61 6.35 0.64
CA GLY A 180 -26.59 7.33 1.02
C GLY A 180 -25.16 6.80 0.93
N TYR A 181 -24.94 5.52 1.26
CA TYR A 181 -23.62 4.89 1.14
C TYR A 181 -23.11 4.84 -0.31
N PHE A 182 -23.94 4.39 -1.24
CA PHE A 182 -23.57 4.38 -2.67
C PHE A 182 -23.35 5.79 -3.22
N LEU A 183 -24.14 6.77 -2.78
CA LEU A 183 -23.98 8.16 -3.19
C LEU A 183 -22.68 8.78 -2.67
N ILE A 184 -22.27 8.48 -1.44
CA ILE A 184 -21.01 8.94 -0.85
C ILE A 184 -19.81 8.35 -1.61
N VAL A 185 -19.82 7.05 -1.89
CA VAL A 185 -18.77 6.41 -2.67
C VAL A 185 -18.74 6.95 -4.11
N TRP A 186 -19.91 7.16 -4.72
CA TRP A 186 -20.01 7.80 -6.03
C TRP A 186 -19.44 9.23 -6.04
N ASP A 187 -19.67 10.02 -5.00
CA ASP A 187 -19.15 11.38 -4.88
C ASP A 187 -17.61 11.39 -4.77
N ILE A 188 -17.03 10.46 -4.01
CA ILE A 188 -15.57 10.28 -3.94
C ILE A 188 -15.00 9.93 -5.32
N VAL A 189 -15.64 8.99 -6.03
CA VAL A 189 -15.22 8.61 -7.39
C VAL A 189 -15.38 9.78 -8.37
N ASN A 190 -16.44 10.58 -8.24
CA ASN A 190 -16.68 11.75 -9.07
C ASN A 190 -15.67 12.88 -8.79
N TYR A 191 -15.28 13.07 -7.53
CA TYR A 191 -14.17 13.94 -7.15
C TYR A 191 -12.87 13.50 -7.83
N CYS A 192 -12.54 12.21 -7.77
CA CYS A 192 -11.35 11.68 -8.44
C CYS A 192 -11.37 11.98 -9.95
N ARG A 193 -12.50 11.75 -10.63
CA ARG A 193 -12.65 12.07 -12.06
C ARG A 193 -12.43 13.55 -12.36
N ARG A 194 -13.01 14.46 -11.55
CA ARG A 194 -12.86 15.91 -11.73
C ARG A 194 -11.41 16.36 -11.57
N GLU A 195 -10.72 15.79 -10.58
CA GLU A 195 -9.31 16.08 -10.29
C GLU A 195 -8.32 15.28 -11.16
N ARG A 196 -8.83 14.48 -12.12
CA ARG A 196 -8.06 13.60 -13.01
C ARG A 196 -7.19 12.59 -12.25
N ILE A 197 -7.69 12.10 -11.12
CA ILE A 197 -7.10 11.03 -10.32
C ILE A 197 -7.74 9.71 -10.74
N LEU A 198 -6.94 8.72 -11.11
CA LEU A 198 -7.44 7.37 -11.39
C LEU A 198 -8.05 6.76 -10.13
N VAL A 199 -9.15 6.05 -10.30
CA VAL A 199 -9.82 5.34 -9.20
C VAL A 199 -10.46 4.08 -9.74
N GLN A 200 -10.36 3.00 -8.98
CA GLN A 200 -11.00 1.74 -9.30
C GLN A 200 -11.58 1.08 -8.05
N GLY A 201 -12.88 0.80 -8.06
CA GLY A 201 -13.51 -0.04 -7.05
C GLY A 201 -13.12 -1.51 -7.23
N ARG A 202 -12.85 -2.20 -6.12
CA ARG A 202 -12.44 -3.62 -6.10
C ARG A 202 -13.28 -4.45 -5.13
N GLY A 203 -12.96 -5.74 -5.08
CA GLY A 203 -13.53 -6.65 -4.09
C GLY A 203 -14.94 -7.06 -4.49
N SER A 204 -15.83 -7.24 -3.50
CA SER A 204 -17.19 -7.68 -3.78
C SER A 204 -18.02 -6.62 -4.52
N ALA A 205 -17.66 -5.33 -4.45
CA ALA A 205 -18.31 -4.26 -5.19
C ALA A 205 -18.36 -4.53 -6.71
N ALA A 206 -17.38 -5.27 -7.26
CA ALA A 206 -17.35 -5.66 -8.67
C ALA A 206 -18.47 -6.63 -9.08
N ASN A 207 -19.22 -7.22 -8.13
CA ASN A 207 -20.40 -8.02 -8.42
C ASN A 207 -21.68 -7.17 -8.66
N SER A 208 -21.64 -5.85 -8.47
CA SER A 208 -22.83 -4.99 -8.56
C SER A 208 -22.91 -4.24 -9.88
N ALA A 209 -24.01 -4.43 -10.60
CA ALA A 209 -24.34 -3.69 -11.81
C ALA A 209 -24.62 -2.21 -11.52
N VAL A 210 -25.10 -1.88 -10.31
CA VAL A 210 -25.24 -0.49 -9.83
C VAL A 210 -23.86 0.15 -9.67
N CYS A 211 -22.91 -0.51 -9.00
CA CYS A 211 -21.53 -0.01 -8.87
C CYS A 211 -20.86 0.20 -10.23
N TYR A 212 -21.06 -0.75 -11.16
CA TYR A 212 -20.54 -0.61 -12.53
C TYR A 212 -21.16 0.58 -13.25
N SER A 213 -22.48 0.75 -13.16
CA SER A 213 -23.22 1.85 -13.80
C SER A 213 -22.80 3.23 -13.26
N LEU A 214 -22.66 3.39 -11.95
CA LEU A 214 -22.14 4.61 -11.32
C LEU A 214 -20.66 4.85 -11.66
N GLY A 215 -19.99 3.79 -12.10
CA GLY A 215 -18.60 3.77 -12.45
C GLY A 215 -17.63 3.78 -11.28
N ILE A 216 -18.11 3.23 -10.18
CA ILE A 216 -17.30 2.86 -9.04
C ILE A 216 -16.38 1.71 -9.45
N THR A 217 -16.91 0.70 -10.16
CA THR A 217 -16.15 -0.43 -10.68
C THR A 217 -15.98 -0.36 -12.19
N ALA A 218 -14.96 -1.05 -12.71
CA ALA A 218 -14.66 -1.10 -14.14
C ALA A 218 -15.01 -2.44 -14.81
N VAL A 219 -15.44 -3.43 -14.01
CA VAL A 219 -15.81 -4.78 -14.48
C VAL A 219 -17.31 -4.86 -14.67
N ASP A 220 -17.77 -5.38 -15.82
CA ASP A 220 -19.18 -5.67 -16.06
C ASP A 220 -19.59 -7.00 -15.39
N PRO A 221 -20.37 -6.97 -14.28
CA PRO A 221 -20.79 -8.18 -13.59
C PRO A 221 -21.79 -9.01 -14.39
N VAL A 222 -22.57 -8.40 -15.28
CA VAL A 222 -23.63 -9.08 -16.01
C VAL A 222 -23.05 -9.89 -17.16
N GLY A 223 -22.11 -9.31 -17.92
CA GLY A 223 -21.36 -10.01 -18.95
C GLY A 223 -20.50 -11.15 -18.40
N MET A 224 -19.96 -10.98 -17.19
CA MET A 224 -19.11 -11.99 -16.52
C MET A 224 -19.86 -13.03 -15.68
N ASP A 225 -21.20 -12.95 -15.56
CA ASP A 225 -22.01 -13.84 -14.72
C ASP A 225 -21.58 -13.86 -13.23
N LEU A 226 -21.19 -12.69 -12.71
CA LEU A 226 -20.76 -12.52 -11.32
C LEU A 226 -21.96 -12.58 -10.35
N LEU A 227 -21.70 -13.05 -9.12
CA LEU A 227 -22.73 -13.32 -8.12
C LEU A 227 -22.99 -12.09 -7.23
N PHE A 228 -24.07 -11.36 -7.49
CA PHE A 228 -24.42 -10.15 -6.71
C PHE A 228 -24.64 -10.42 -5.22
N GLU A 229 -25.22 -11.57 -4.86
CA GLU A 229 -25.47 -11.96 -3.46
C GLU A 229 -24.18 -12.04 -2.62
N ARG A 230 -23.01 -12.13 -3.28
CA ARG A 230 -21.70 -12.07 -2.62
C ARG A 230 -21.39 -10.67 -2.07
N PHE A 231 -21.95 -9.63 -2.68
CA PHE A 231 -21.78 -8.23 -2.29
C PHE A 231 -22.83 -7.82 -1.26
N LEU A 232 -24.11 -8.08 -1.55
CA LEU A 232 -25.23 -7.64 -0.72
C LEU A 232 -26.32 -8.71 -0.65
N SER A 233 -26.79 -9.01 0.56
CA SER A 233 -27.91 -9.92 0.81
C SER A 233 -28.70 -9.49 2.05
N GLU A 234 -30.00 -9.80 2.08
CA GLU A 234 -30.90 -9.42 3.20
C GLU A 234 -30.52 -10.10 4.52
N GLU A 235 -30.07 -11.36 4.45
CA GLU A 235 -29.73 -12.19 5.62
C GLU A 235 -28.39 -11.81 6.28
N ARG A 236 -27.65 -10.84 5.70
CA ARG A 236 -26.29 -10.49 6.12
C ARG A 236 -26.25 -9.61 7.38
N GLY A 237 -27.21 -8.68 7.52
CA GLY A 237 -27.23 -7.69 8.62
C GLY A 237 -25.99 -6.78 8.74
N GLU A 238 -25.03 -6.86 7.81
CA GLU A 238 -23.77 -6.09 7.79
C GLU A 238 -23.71 -5.18 6.57
N TRP A 239 -22.99 -4.06 6.74
CA TRP A 239 -22.77 -3.10 5.67
C TRP A 239 -21.86 -3.65 4.55
N PRO A 240 -22.11 -3.29 3.28
CA PRO A 240 -21.24 -3.67 2.18
C PRO A 240 -19.91 -2.90 2.22
N ASP A 241 -18.80 -3.59 1.98
CA ASP A 241 -17.46 -2.99 1.92
C ASP A 241 -17.15 -2.61 0.47
N ILE A 242 -16.93 -1.33 0.19
CA ILE A 242 -16.49 -0.85 -1.13
C ILE A 242 -15.09 -0.27 -0.98
N ASP A 243 -14.11 -1.06 -1.43
CA ASP A 243 -12.71 -0.68 -1.47
C ASP A 243 -12.43 0.14 -2.73
N LEU A 244 -11.83 1.32 -2.59
CA LEU A 244 -11.37 2.15 -3.69
C LEU A 244 -9.83 2.11 -3.79
N ASP A 245 -9.32 1.62 -4.91
CA ASP A 245 -7.91 1.70 -5.27
C ASP A 245 -7.60 3.06 -5.91
N LEU A 246 -6.61 3.74 -5.35
CA LEU A 246 -6.11 5.05 -5.77
C LEU A 246 -4.60 4.97 -6.04
N PRO A 247 -4.06 5.82 -6.92
CA PRO A 247 -2.63 6.04 -7.04
C PRO A 247 -1.98 6.34 -5.68
N SER A 248 -0.94 5.59 -5.32
CA SER A 248 -0.16 5.85 -4.11
C SER A 248 0.48 7.24 -4.13
N GLY A 249 0.78 7.79 -2.95
CA GLY A 249 1.42 9.11 -2.79
C GLY A 249 0.41 10.26 -2.63
N ASP A 250 0.74 11.43 -3.17
CA ASP A 250 0.01 12.68 -2.95
C ASP A 250 -1.44 12.65 -3.47
N ARG A 251 -1.69 11.90 -4.55
CA ARG A 251 -3.03 11.76 -5.14
C ARG A 251 -4.01 11.11 -4.16
N ARG A 252 -3.61 10.01 -3.54
CA ARG A 252 -4.39 9.38 -2.47
C ARG A 252 -4.60 10.33 -1.30
N GLU A 253 -3.58 11.09 -0.91
CA GLU A 253 -3.71 12.06 0.17
C GLU A 253 -4.76 13.14 -0.15
N ARG A 254 -4.78 13.65 -1.38
CA ARG A 254 -5.80 14.62 -1.83
C ARG A 254 -7.23 14.09 -1.72
N VAL A 255 -7.44 12.80 -1.95
CA VAL A 255 -8.77 12.16 -1.81
C VAL A 255 -9.14 11.98 -0.33
N ILE A 256 -8.19 11.58 0.51
CA ILE A 256 -8.40 11.50 1.97
C ILE A 256 -8.78 12.88 2.53
N GLN A 257 -8.04 13.92 2.15
CA GLN A 257 -8.31 15.29 2.58
C GLN A 257 -9.68 15.79 2.09
N TYR A 258 -10.09 15.43 0.87
CA TYR A 258 -11.44 15.72 0.38
C TYR A 258 -12.52 15.14 1.31
N VAL A 259 -12.37 13.91 1.79
CA VAL A 259 -13.35 13.32 2.71
C VAL A 259 -13.37 14.06 4.05
N TYR A 260 -12.21 14.42 4.61
CA TYR A 260 -12.15 15.24 5.82
C TYR A 260 -12.82 16.60 5.65
N GLU A 261 -12.62 17.27 4.52
CA GLU A 261 -13.24 18.56 4.21
C GLU A 261 -14.76 18.43 4.01
N ARG A 262 -15.20 17.37 3.33
CA ARG A 262 -16.60 17.15 2.96
C ARG A 262 -17.49 16.74 4.14
N TYR A 263 -16.99 15.85 4.99
CA TYR A 263 -17.74 15.31 6.13
C TYR A 263 -17.32 15.93 7.48
N GLY A 264 -16.44 16.93 7.44
CA GLY A 264 -16.00 17.71 8.58
C GLY A 264 -14.84 17.06 9.35
N ARG A 265 -13.98 17.91 9.93
CA ARG A 265 -12.77 17.47 10.68
C ARG A 265 -13.07 16.47 11.81
N LEU A 266 -14.26 16.52 12.40
CA LEU A 266 -14.69 15.62 13.47
C LEU A 266 -15.67 14.54 12.98
N GLY A 267 -16.07 14.54 11.69
CA GLY A 267 -17.02 13.58 11.14
C GLY A 267 -16.35 12.44 10.38
N ALA A 268 -15.04 12.50 10.14
CA ALA A 268 -14.30 11.42 9.51
C ALA A 268 -12.95 11.18 10.20
N ALA A 269 -12.48 9.94 10.22
CA ALA A 269 -11.16 9.57 10.74
C ALA A 269 -10.68 8.23 10.17
N MET A 270 -9.36 8.06 10.08
CA MET A 270 -8.75 6.80 9.66
C MET A 270 -8.83 5.76 10.77
N THR A 271 -8.97 4.48 10.46
CA THR A 271 -8.90 3.43 11.47
C THR A 271 -7.48 3.24 11.99
N ALA A 272 -7.36 2.80 13.24
CA ALA A 272 -6.07 2.39 13.78
C ALA A 272 -5.73 0.96 13.34
N ASN A 273 -4.45 0.62 13.50
CA ASN A 273 -3.94 -0.74 13.52
C ASN A 273 -3.31 -0.97 14.89
N VAL A 274 -3.81 -1.93 15.66
CA VAL A 274 -3.15 -2.31 16.92
C VAL A 274 -1.91 -3.13 16.59
N ILE A 275 -0.73 -2.50 16.66
CA ILE A 275 0.53 -3.19 16.42
C ILE A 275 0.90 -3.97 17.67
N THR A 276 1.05 -5.27 17.53
CA THR A 276 1.43 -6.18 18.62
C THR A 276 2.89 -6.60 18.55
N TYR A 277 3.44 -7.09 19.66
CA TYR A 277 4.75 -7.73 19.67
C TYR A 277 4.69 -9.07 18.93
N ARG A 278 5.34 -9.10 17.77
CA ARG A 278 5.57 -10.32 16.96
C ARG A 278 6.96 -10.89 17.23
N SER A 279 7.18 -12.16 16.89
CA SER A 279 8.39 -12.93 17.22
C SER A 279 9.69 -12.12 17.12
N LYS A 280 9.98 -11.55 15.95
CA LYS A 280 11.20 -10.76 15.71
C LYS A 280 11.28 -9.49 16.57
N SER A 281 10.17 -8.77 16.71
CA SER A 281 10.12 -7.53 17.50
C SER A 281 10.20 -7.78 19.00
N ALA A 282 9.52 -8.83 19.49
CA ALA A 282 9.59 -9.26 20.87
C ALA A 282 11.02 -9.67 21.24
N THR A 283 11.66 -10.49 20.40
CA THR A 283 13.06 -10.90 20.59
C THR A 283 14.02 -9.71 20.64
N ARG A 284 13.84 -8.73 19.75
CA ARG A 284 14.71 -7.55 19.71
C ARG A 284 14.56 -6.67 20.94
N GLU A 285 13.34 -6.37 21.37
CA GLU A 285 13.12 -5.50 22.53
C GLU A 285 13.50 -6.21 23.84
N LEU A 286 13.08 -7.47 24.01
CA LEU A 286 13.45 -8.27 25.18
C LEU A 286 14.96 -8.49 25.25
N GLY A 287 15.62 -8.75 24.11
CA GLY A 287 17.06 -8.97 24.09
C GLY A 287 17.86 -7.73 24.51
N LYS A 288 17.42 -6.53 24.12
CA LYS A 288 18.00 -5.26 24.61
C LYS A 288 17.78 -5.08 26.11
N VAL A 289 16.56 -5.32 26.60
CA VAL A 289 16.23 -5.18 28.04
C VAL A 289 17.06 -6.14 28.88
N MET A 290 17.28 -7.36 28.41
CA MET A 290 18.11 -8.35 29.07
C MET A 290 19.61 -8.06 28.88
N GLY A 291 20.01 -7.06 28.09
CA GLY A 291 21.42 -6.73 27.89
C GLY A 291 22.21 -7.77 27.10
N PHE A 292 21.60 -8.41 26.10
CA PHE A 292 22.34 -9.20 25.12
C PHE A 292 23.08 -8.30 24.12
N GLU A 293 24.19 -8.78 23.57
CA GLU A 293 24.90 -8.11 22.48
C GLU A 293 24.08 -8.13 21.19
N ASP A 294 24.21 -7.09 20.35
CA ASP A 294 23.45 -6.93 19.10
C ASP A 294 23.58 -8.13 18.16
N ALA A 295 24.78 -8.74 18.08
CA ALA A 295 25.02 -9.93 17.28
C ALA A 295 24.22 -11.16 17.77
N THR A 296 24.01 -11.29 19.08
CA THR A 296 23.19 -12.35 19.68
C THR A 296 21.71 -12.06 19.49
N ILE A 297 21.29 -10.80 19.62
CA ILE A 297 19.91 -10.38 19.33
C ILE A 297 19.56 -10.68 17.87
N ASP A 298 20.43 -10.37 16.91
CA ASP A 298 20.19 -10.64 15.50
C ASP A 298 20.15 -12.13 15.16
N ARG A 299 20.98 -12.95 15.82
CA ARG A 299 20.89 -14.42 15.70
C ARG A 299 19.56 -14.94 16.24
N LEU A 300 19.19 -14.57 17.46
CA LEU A 300 17.91 -14.95 18.07
C LEU A 300 16.73 -14.51 17.21
N ALA A 301 16.74 -13.26 16.72
CA ALA A 301 15.65 -12.70 15.92
C ALA A 301 15.46 -13.42 14.58
N LYS A 302 16.53 -13.97 13.98
CA LYS A 302 16.45 -14.80 12.77
C LYS A 302 15.83 -16.17 13.05
N LEU A 303 16.24 -16.81 14.15
CA LEU A 303 15.75 -18.13 14.55
C LEU A 303 14.26 -18.08 14.91
N MET A 304 13.89 -17.11 15.75
CA MET A 304 12.52 -16.93 16.23
C MET A 304 11.54 -16.54 15.12
N ASN A 305 12.03 -16.00 14.00
CA ASN A 305 11.20 -15.65 12.84
C ASN A 305 10.74 -16.89 12.05
N ASN A 306 11.48 -18.00 12.14
CA ASN A 306 11.12 -19.27 11.50
C ASN A 306 10.31 -20.18 12.42
N PHE A 307 10.12 -19.77 13.69
CA PHE A 307 9.33 -20.51 14.66
C PHE A 307 7.84 -20.29 14.36
N GLU A 308 7.28 -21.10 13.46
CA GLU A 308 5.84 -21.23 13.32
C GLU A 308 5.38 -22.35 14.27
N PHE A 309 4.38 -22.07 15.11
CA PHE A 309 3.76 -23.00 16.08
C PHE A 309 2.95 -24.11 15.35
N ILE A 310 3.56 -24.82 14.41
CA ILE A 310 2.90 -25.80 13.53
C ILE A 310 3.19 -27.24 13.98
N ASP A 311 4.36 -27.52 14.56
CA ASP A 311 4.70 -28.85 15.06
C ASP A 311 4.82 -28.87 16.60
N PRO A 312 3.96 -29.64 17.32
CA PRO A 312 4.11 -29.89 18.75
C PRO A 312 5.44 -30.55 19.16
N LYS A 313 6.23 -31.07 18.20
CA LYS A 313 7.53 -31.69 18.41
C LYS A 313 8.71 -30.73 18.34
N GLU A 314 8.55 -29.53 17.78
CA GLU A 314 9.59 -28.51 17.72
C GLU A 314 9.58 -27.67 19.01
N THR A 315 10.60 -27.86 19.83
CA THR A 315 10.72 -27.13 21.10
C THR A 315 11.69 -25.96 20.97
N MET A 316 11.41 -24.86 21.68
CA MET A 316 12.29 -23.69 21.76
C MET A 316 13.74 -24.07 22.12
N ALA A 317 13.90 -25.08 22.98
CA ALA A 317 15.21 -25.58 23.42
C ALA A 317 16.05 -26.17 22.27
N GLN A 318 15.42 -26.85 21.30
CA GLN A 318 16.11 -27.42 20.15
C GLN A 318 16.64 -26.33 19.21
N HIS A 319 15.82 -25.32 18.91
CA HIS A 319 16.25 -24.20 18.06
C HIS A 319 17.33 -23.32 18.70
N LEU A 320 17.31 -23.17 20.03
CA LEU A 320 18.39 -22.50 20.77
C LEU A 320 19.68 -23.31 20.70
N ALA A 321 19.62 -24.63 20.84
CA ALA A 321 20.77 -25.50 20.68
C ALA A 321 21.35 -25.45 19.26
N ASP A 322 20.50 -25.46 18.22
CA ASP A 322 20.91 -25.31 16.82
C ASP A 322 21.59 -23.96 16.52
N ALA A 323 21.32 -22.94 17.35
CA ALA A 323 21.96 -21.63 17.30
C ALA A 323 23.36 -21.58 17.92
N GLY A 324 23.80 -22.67 18.55
CA GLY A 324 24.97 -22.70 19.42
C GLY A 324 24.78 -21.94 20.73
N LEU A 325 23.52 -21.76 21.17
CA LEU A 325 23.20 -21.19 22.48
C LEU A 325 22.86 -22.31 23.44
N ASP A 326 23.33 -22.22 24.68
CA ASP A 326 23.03 -23.23 25.70
C ASP A 326 21.60 -23.00 26.24
N PRO A 327 20.63 -23.88 25.95
CA PRO A 327 19.27 -23.73 26.46
C PRO A 327 19.20 -23.88 28.00
N ALA A 328 20.24 -24.40 28.65
CA ALA A 328 20.33 -24.46 30.10
C ALA A 328 20.82 -23.15 30.74
N GLU A 329 21.24 -22.16 29.95
CA GLU A 329 21.66 -20.86 30.48
C GLU A 329 20.46 -20.17 31.16
N PRO A 330 20.55 -19.78 32.46
CA PRO A 330 19.44 -19.20 33.20
C PRO A 330 18.82 -17.96 32.53
N LYS A 331 19.66 -17.15 31.88
CA LYS A 331 19.24 -15.95 31.18
C LYS A 331 18.41 -16.27 29.93
N LEU A 332 18.75 -17.33 29.20
CA LEU A 332 18.00 -17.79 28.03
C LEU A 332 16.69 -18.51 28.40
N LEU A 333 16.67 -19.23 29.52
CA LEU A 333 15.43 -19.78 30.07
C LEU A 333 14.43 -18.66 30.41
N ARG A 334 14.89 -17.64 31.14
CA ARG A 334 14.06 -16.46 31.45
C ARG A 334 13.64 -15.68 30.21
N PHE A 335 14.53 -15.55 29.24
CA PHE A 335 14.19 -14.95 27.95
C PHE A 335 13.02 -15.70 27.29
N SER A 336 13.08 -17.02 27.24
CA SER A 336 12.06 -17.85 26.58
C SER A 336 10.69 -17.75 27.26
N GLU A 337 10.65 -17.77 28.59
CA GLU A 337 9.44 -17.57 29.38
C GLU A 337 8.79 -16.20 29.11
N LEU A 338 9.59 -15.13 29.20
CA LEU A 338 9.14 -13.75 29.00
C LEU A 338 8.74 -13.49 27.55
N TRP A 339 9.49 -14.04 26.59
CA TRP A 339 9.20 -13.93 25.17
C TRP A 339 7.82 -14.50 24.86
N SER A 340 7.51 -15.70 25.36
CA SER A 340 6.20 -16.33 25.17
C SER A 340 5.06 -15.48 25.71
N GLY A 341 5.21 -14.92 26.92
CA GLY A 341 4.22 -14.03 27.52
C GLY A 341 4.08 -12.67 26.83
N MET A 342 5.11 -12.22 26.09
CA MET A 342 5.11 -10.95 25.37
C MET A 342 4.38 -11.02 24.02
N GLN A 343 4.27 -12.21 23.42
CA GLN A 343 3.69 -12.38 22.10
C GLN A 343 2.24 -11.91 22.05
N ASP A 344 1.89 -11.23 20.95
CA ASP A 344 0.56 -10.67 20.68
C ASP A 344 0.09 -9.58 21.67
N LEU A 345 0.88 -9.20 22.67
CA LEU A 345 0.56 -8.03 23.49
C LEU A 345 0.66 -6.72 22.68
N PRO A 346 -0.22 -5.75 22.93
CA PRO A 346 -0.25 -4.48 22.20
C PRO A 346 1.03 -3.67 22.49
N ARG A 347 1.58 -3.05 21.44
CA ARG A 347 2.78 -2.22 21.50
C ARG A 347 2.47 -0.74 21.30
N HIS A 348 1.77 -0.41 20.22
CA HIS A 348 1.34 0.96 19.89
C HIS A 348 0.23 0.92 18.85
N LEU A 349 -0.49 2.03 18.70
CA LEU A 349 -1.40 2.25 17.58
C LEU A 349 -0.61 2.73 16.37
N GLY A 350 -0.81 2.05 15.25
CA GLY A 350 -0.40 2.50 13.92
C GLY A 350 -1.61 3.03 13.14
N GLN A 351 -1.37 3.72 12.04
CA GLN A 351 -2.43 4.12 11.13
C GLN A 351 -2.79 2.98 10.17
N HIS A 352 -4.07 2.69 9.97
CA HIS A 352 -4.49 1.77 8.91
C HIS A 352 -4.19 2.37 7.53
N SER A 353 -3.75 1.52 6.61
CA SER A 353 -3.35 1.89 5.25
C SER A 353 -4.50 2.29 4.33
N GLY A 354 -5.75 2.37 4.81
CA GLY A 354 -6.91 2.51 3.92
C GLY A 354 -8.24 2.79 4.61
N GLY A 355 -8.58 2.06 5.67
CA GLY A 355 -9.88 2.17 6.32
C GLY A 355 -10.13 3.55 6.91
N MET A 356 -11.26 4.13 6.53
CA MET A 356 -11.72 5.42 7.03
C MET A 356 -13.18 5.31 7.44
N VAL A 357 -13.50 5.78 8.63
CA VAL A 357 -14.85 5.84 9.17
C VAL A 357 -15.41 7.23 8.91
N VAL A 358 -16.69 7.28 8.53
CA VAL A 358 -17.42 8.53 8.31
C VAL A 358 -18.71 8.49 9.12
N CYS A 359 -19.00 9.57 9.84
CA CYS A 359 -20.14 9.72 10.73
C CYS A 359 -20.94 10.98 10.39
N HIS A 360 -22.25 10.93 10.57
CA HIS A 360 -23.08 12.11 10.54
C HIS A 360 -22.83 12.98 11.78
N GLY A 361 -22.03 14.04 11.63
CA GLY A 361 -21.76 15.00 12.71
C GLY A 361 -20.45 14.70 13.44
N ARG A 362 -20.53 14.37 14.74
CA ARG A 362 -19.37 14.28 15.64
C ARG A 362 -18.98 12.82 15.93
N LEU A 363 -18.00 12.32 15.18
CA LEU A 363 -17.40 11.01 15.42
C LEU A 363 -16.71 10.93 16.79
N ASP A 364 -16.22 12.06 17.32
CA ASP A 364 -15.61 12.15 18.64
C ASP A 364 -16.58 11.95 19.82
N GLU A 365 -17.90 11.97 19.57
CA GLU A 365 -18.92 11.57 20.55
C GLU A 365 -19.14 10.04 20.56
N ILE A 366 -18.68 9.34 19.52
CA ILE A 366 -18.84 7.88 19.34
C ILE A 366 -17.56 7.15 19.74
N VAL A 367 -16.40 7.65 19.29
CA VAL A 367 -15.09 7.01 19.45
C VAL A 367 -14.00 8.05 19.70
N PRO A 368 -13.04 7.81 20.61
CA PRO A 368 -11.91 8.71 20.82
C PRO A 368 -11.09 8.91 19.54
N LEU A 369 -10.74 10.16 19.28
CA LEU A 369 -9.92 10.58 18.14
C LEU A 369 -8.54 11.04 18.60
N GLU A 370 -7.50 10.65 17.87
CA GLU A 370 -6.13 11.15 18.08
C GLU A 370 -5.53 11.68 16.78
N ASN A 371 -4.68 12.69 16.88
CA ASN A 371 -3.96 13.21 15.71
C ASN A 371 -2.92 12.19 15.26
N ALA A 372 -2.89 11.90 13.95
CA ALA A 372 -1.83 11.06 13.39
C ALA A 372 -0.49 11.80 13.37
N SER A 373 0.62 11.06 13.23
CA SER A 373 1.94 11.65 12.99
C SER A 373 2.00 12.48 11.70
N MET A 374 1.15 12.16 10.72
CA MET A 374 1.01 12.94 9.49
C MET A 374 0.13 14.19 9.73
N PRO A 375 0.58 15.39 9.35
CA PRO A 375 -0.22 16.61 9.47
C PRO A 375 -1.58 16.48 8.78
N GLY A 376 -2.63 17.01 9.40
CA GLY A 376 -3.97 17.02 8.81
C GLY A 376 -4.70 15.68 8.80
N ARG A 377 -4.19 14.66 9.51
CA ARG A 377 -4.87 13.37 9.67
C ARG A 377 -5.28 13.12 11.12
N VAL A 378 -6.42 12.46 11.27
CA VAL A 378 -7.00 12.04 12.55
C VAL A 378 -7.31 10.55 12.46
N VAL A 379 -6.98 9.78 13.50
CA VAL A 379 -7.28 8.36 13.59
C VAL A 379 -8.25 8.08 14.74
N VAL A 380 -9.14 7.11 14.55
CA VAL A 380 -9.91 6.53 15.66
C VAL A 380 -9.00 5.56 16.41
N GLN A 381 -9.18 5.45 17.73
CA GLN A 381 -8.37 4.54 18.56
C GLN A 381 -8.80 3.07 18.48
N TRP A 382 -9.75 2.75 17.60
CA TRP A 382 -10.25 1.41 17.33
C TRP A 382 -9.69 0.87 16.02
N ASP A 383 -9.44 -0.43 15.98
CA ASP A 383 -9.04 -1.06 14.74
C ASP A 383 -10.23 -1.35 13.81
N LYS A 384 -9.93 -1.99 12.68
CA LYS A 384 -10.94 -2.33 11.66
C LYS A 384 -12.01 -3.28 12.20
N GLU A 385 -11.64 -4.20 13.09
CA GLU A 385 -12.54 -5.23 13.64
C GLU A 385 -13.43 -4.60 14.70
N ASP A 386 -12.85 -3.82 15.61
CA ASP A 386 -13.58 -3.04 16.62
C ASP A 386 -14.63 -2.12 15.99
N CYS A 387 -14.27 -1.40 14.91
CA CYS A 387 -15.20 -0.53 14.20
C CYS A 387 -16.36 -1.32 13.59
N ALA A 388 -16.09 -2.48 12.99
CA ALA A 388 -17.11 -3.31 12.37
C ALA A 388 -18.07 -3.91 13.42
N ASP A 389 -17.53 -4.40 14.54
CA ASP A 389 -18.30 -4.96 15.65
C ASP A 389 -19.24 -3.92 16.29
N LEU A 390 -18.84 -2.64 16.27
CA LEU A 390 -19.64 -1.52 16.77
C LEU A 390 -20.53 -0.86 15.69
N GLY A 391 -20.59 -1.44 14.49
CA GLY A 391 -21.46 -1.00 13.40
C GLY A 391 -21.00 0.29 12.70
N LEU A 392 -19.74 0.71 12.90
CA LEU A 392 -19.15 1.83 12.19
C LEU A 392 -18.86 1.42 10.74
N VAL A 393 -19.40 2.18 9.81
CA VAL A 393 -19.22 1.94 8.37
C VAL A 393 -17.89 2.53 7.94
N LYS A 394 -17.13 1.74 7.20
CA LYS A 394 -15.83 2.13 6.68
C LYS A 394 -15.84 2.21 5.16
N VAL A 395 -15.05 3.12 4.63
CA VAL A 395 -14.70 3.23 3.23
C VAL A 395 -13.18 3.07 3.15
N ASP A 396 -12.70 2.03 2.47
CA ASP A 396 -11.26 1.79 2.37
C ASP A 396 -10.71 2.58 1.17
N LEU A 397 -9.87 3.59 1.43
CA LEU A 397 -9.15 4.37 0.42
C LEU A 397 -7.70 3.89 0.31
N LEU A 398 -7.43 2.98 -0.62
CA LEU A 398 -6.18 2.23 -0.67
C LEU A 398 -5.22 2.79 -1.70
N GLY A 399 -3.94 2.86 -1.33
CA GLY A 399 -2.87 3.26 -2.24
C GLY A 399 -2.32 2.05 -2.98
N LEU A 400 -2.50 2.01 -4.29
CA LEU A 400 -1.93 1.00 -5.17
C LEU A 400 -0.85 1.63 -6.04
N GLY A 401 0.37 1.10 -5.93
CA GLY A 401 1.50 1.61 -6.70
C GLY A 401 1.26 1.57 -8.21
N MET A 402 0.78 0.43 -8.73
CA MET A 402 0.55 0.30 -10.17
C MET A 402 -0.45 1.34 -10.69
N MET A 403 -1.45 1.75 -9.90
CA MET A 403 -2.37 2.81 -10.31
C MET A 403 -1.65 4.15 -10.54
N ALA A 404 -0.61 4.45 -9.75
CA ALA A 404 0.23 5.63 -9.98
C ALA A 404 1.08 5.50 -11.25
N VAL A 405 1.61 4.30 -11.54
CA VAL A 405 2.32 4.02 -12.80
C VAL A 405 1.40 4.18 -14.00
N LEU A 406 0.19 3.62 -13.94
CA LEU A 406 -0.80 3.75 -15.02
C LEU A 406 -1.17 5.21 -15.24
N GLU A 407 -1.44 5.97 -14.17
CA GLU A 407 -1.77 7.40 -14.30
C GLU A 407 -0.62 8.21 -14.91
N ASP A 408 0.60 8.02 -14.43
CA ASP A 408 1.78 8.73 -14.94
C ASP A 408 2.06 8.38 -16.41
N ALA A 409 1.96 7.10 -16.77
CA ALA A 409 2.14 6.66 -18.15
C ALA A 409 1.06 7.26 -19.07
N LEU A 410 -0.21 7.26 -18.64
CA LEU A 410 -1.29 7.87 -19.40
C LEU A 410 -1.13 9.39 -19.51
N ALA A 411 -0.63 10.07 -18.47
CA ALA A 411 -0.34 11.50 -18.54
C ALA A 411 0.72 11.82 -19.61
N VAL A 412 1.76 10.99 -19.73
CA VAL A 412 2.78 11.12 -20.79
C VAL A 412 2.20 10.83 -22.16
N ILE A 413 1.42 9.75 -22.30
CA ILE A 413 0.84 9.35 -23.60
C ILE A 413 -0.19 10.38 -24.10
N ASN A 414 -1.04 10.88 -23.21
CA ASN A 414 -2.13 11.79 -23.56
C ASN A 414 -1.68 13.24 -23.74
N ALA A 415 -0.43 13.58 -23.39
CA ALA A 415 0.12 14.92 -23.62
C ALA A 415 0.31 15.19 -25.11
N ASP A 416 0.89 14.24 -25.84
CA ASP A 416 1.28 14.40 -27.25
C ASP A 416 0.61 13.37 -28.20
N GLY A 417 -0.12 12.39 -27.65
CA GLY A 417 -0.67 11.24 -28.38
C GLY A 417 -2.21 11.18 -28.43
N PRO A 418 -2.78 10.06 -28.95
CA PRO A 418 -4.22 9.83 -28.90
C PRO A 418 -4.68 9.71 -27.44
N HIS A 419 -5.89 10.17 -27.14
CA HIS A 419 -6.46 10.03 -25.81
C HIS A 419 -6.70 8.54 -25.48
N VAL A 420 -5.81 7.97 -24.67
CA VAL A 420 -5.92 6.62 -24.11
C VAL A 420 -6.61 6.68 -22.75
N ASP A 421 -7.61 5.84 -22.59
CA ASP A 421 -8.39 5.66 -21.36
C ASP A 421 -8.45 4.17 -21.00
N LEU A 422 -8.24 3.85 -19.71
CA LEU A 422 -8.25 2.48 -19.19
C LEU A 422 -9.59 1.78 -19.41
N ALA A 423 -10.71 2.53 -19.35
CA ALA A 423 -12.04 1.96 -19.52
C ALA A 423 -12.32 1.50 -20.97
N HIS A 424 -11.54 1.99 -21.93
CA HIS A 424 -11.77 1.77 -23.36
C HIS A 424 -10.60 1.05 -24.05
N LEU A 425 -9.71 0.41 -23.29
CA LEU A 425 -8.66 -0.43 -23.87
C LEU A 425 -9.29 -1.60 -24.65
N PRO A 426 -8.75 -1.95 -25.83
CA PRO A 426 -9.28 -3.06 -26.61
C PRO A 426 -9.09 -4.35 -25.81
N PRO A 427 -10.12 -5.19 -25.60
CA PRO A 427 -10.02 -6.37 -24.72
C PRO A 427 -9.25 -7.55 -25.33
N ASP A 428 -9.14 -7.59 -26.66
CA ASP A 428 -8.61 -8.74 -27.42
C ASP A 428 -7.31 -8.39 -28.19
N ASP A 429 -6.40 -7.64 -27.57
CA ASP A 429 -5.15 -7.22 -28.22
C ASP A 429 -4.13 -8.38 -28.32
N PRO A 430 -3.76 -8.82 -29.54
CA PRO A 430 -2.86 -9.96 -29.71
C PRO A 430 -1.46 -9.74 -29.12
N ALA A 431 -0.94 -8.50 -29.12
CA ALA A 431 0.40 -8.21 -28.61
C ALA A 431 0.47 -8.42 -27.09
N VAL A 432 -0.61 -8.05 -26.38
CA VAL A 432 -0.73 -8.27 -24.92
C VAL A 432 -0.72 -9.76 -24.59
N TYR A 433 -1.55 -10.55 -25.27
CA TYR A 433 -1.62 -11.98 -24.99
C TYR A 433 -0.33 -12.71 -25.37
N THR A 434 0.34 -12.33 -26.47
CA THR A 434 1.65 -12.89 -26.83
C THR A 434 2.70 -12.59 -25.77
N MET A 435 2.80 -11.34 -25.30
CA MET A 435 3.73 -10.94 -24.23
C MET A 435 3.50 -11.76 -22.95
N LEU A 436 2.23 -11.93 -22.55
CA LEU A 436 1.87 -12.77 -21.41
C LEU A 436 2.24 -14.24 -21.65
N GLN A 437 1.97 -14.79 -22.84
CA GLN A 437 2.31 -16.19 -23.19
C GLN A 437 3.82 -16.46 -23.15
N GLU A 438 4.64 -15.47 -23.49
CA GLU A 438 6.11 -15.55 -23.46
C GLU A 438 6.70 -15.31 -22.06
N ALA A 439 5.84 -15.03 -21.07
CA ALA A 439 6.20 -14.64 -19.71
C ALA A 439 7.09 -13.38 -19.65
N ASP A 440 6.91 -12.45 -20.60
CA ASP A 440 7.57 -11.15 -20.58
C ASP A 440 6.81 -10.16 -19.68
N THR A 441 6.85 -10.44 -18.38
CA THR A 441 5.98 -9.76 -17.41
C THR A 441 6.72 -8.97 -16.35
N ILE A 442 8.01 -8.67 -16.54
CA ILE A 442 8.76 -7.78 -15.64
C ILE A 442 8.07 -6.42 -15.59
N GLY A 443 7.72 -5.97 -14.37
CA GLY A 443 7.00 -4.72 -14.12
C GLY A 443 5.48 -4.79 -14.31
N ILE A 444 4.92 -5.91 -14.81
CA ILE A 444 3.47 -6.07 -14.99
C ILE A 444 2.83 -6.48 -13.66
N PHE A 445 1.73 -5.82 -13.30
CA PHE A 445 1.05 -6.04 -12.03
C PHE A 445 0.66 -7.50 -11.80
N GLN A 446 0.86 -8.01 -10.57
CA GLN A 446 0.51 -9.37 -10.09
C GLN A 446 1.17 -10.57 -10.79
N VAL A 447 1.53 -10.46 -12.08
CA VAL A 447 2.03 -11.59 -12.90
C VAL A 447 3.56 -11.55 -13.14
N GLU A 448 4.28 -10.68 -12.42
CA GLU A 448 5.74 -10.52 -12.56
C GLU A 448 6.58 -11.45 -11.66
N SER A 449 5.95 -12.19 -10.76
CA SER A 449 6.66 -13.11 -9.86
C SER A 449 7.16 -14.36 -10.61
N ARG A 450 8.25 -14.98 -10.13
CA ARG A 450 8.83 -16.18 -10.76
C ARG A 450 7.83 -17.33 -10.91
N ALA A 451 6.92 -17.51 -9.94
CA ALA A 451 5.91 -18.56 -9.98
C ALA A 451 4.83 -18.28 -11.05
N GLN A 452 4.44 -17.01 -11.21
CA GLN A 452 3.51 -16.58 -12.27
C GLN A 452 4.17 -16.70 -13.65
N MET A 453 5.40 -16.19 -13.81
CA MET A 453 6.17 -16.31 -15.06
C MET A 453 6.36 -17.77 -15.51
N ALA A 454 6.46 -18.73 -14.57
CA ALA A 454 6.57 -20.15 -14.92
C ALA A 454 5.23 -20.78 -15.38
N THR A 455 4.11 -20.16 -15.03
CA THR A 455 2.76 -20.67 -15.28
C THR A 455 2.19 -20.12 -16.59
N LEU A 456 2.42 -18.85 -16.86
CA LEU A 456 2.01 -18.15 -18.08
C LEU A 456 2.25 -18.93 -19.40
N PRO A 457 3.45 -19.48 -19.70
CA PRO A 457 3.69 -20.24 -20.93
C PRO A 457 2.95 -21.58 -20.99
N ARG A 458 2.51 -22.09 -19.84
CA ARG A 458 1.72 -23.32 -19.70
C ARG A 458 0.22 -23.03 -19.82
N LEU A 459 -0.25 -21.93 -19.25
CA LEU A 459 -1.64 -21.48 -19.31
C LEU A 459 -2.02 -21.03 -20.74
N LYS A 460 -1.10 -20.29 -21.38
CA LYS A 460 -1.28 -19.61 -22.65
C LYS A 460 -2.59 -18.79 -22.69
N PRO A 461 -2.64 -17.64 -21.97
CA PRO A 461 -3.83 -16.79 -21.95
C PRO A 461 -4.16 -16.27 -23.36
N LYS A 462 -5.45 -16.33 -23.74
CA LYS A 462 -5.97 -15.91 -25.05
C LYS A 462 -7.13 -14.92 -24.96
N ASN A 463 -7.71 -14.75 -23.78
CA ASN A 463 -8.79 -13.83 -23.51
C ASN A 463 -8.67 -13.28 -22.09
N PHE A 464 -9.43 -12.24 -21.78
CA PHE A 464 -9.39 -11.55 -20.49
C PHE A 464 -9.63 -12.50 -19.31
N TYR A 465 -10.54 -13.47 -19.45
CA TYR A 465 -10.86 -14.41 -18.38
C TYR A 465 -9.69 -15.33 -18.01
N ASP A 466 -8.79 -15.63 -18.96
CA ASP A 466 -7.58 -16.39 -18.64
C ASP A 466 -6.65 -15.60 -17.71
N ILE A 467 -6.61 -14.26 -17.82
CA ILE A 467 -5.86 -13.39 -16.90
C ILE A 467 -6.50 -13.42 -15.50
N VAL A 468 -7.83 -13.42 -15.43
CA VAL A 468 -8.57 -13.59 -14.16
C VAL A 468 -8.17 -14.88 -13.47
N VAL A 469 -8.05 -15.97 -14.23
CA VAL A 469 -7.57 -17.26 -13.69
C VAL A 469 -6.10 -17.20 -13.28
N GLU A 470 -5.21 -16.58 -14.06
CA GLU A 470 -3.78 -16.46 -13.71
C GLU A 470 -3.56 -15.70 -12.40
N VAL A 471 -4.31 -14.62 -12.19
CA VAL A 471 -4.32 -13.86 -10.93
C VAL A 471 -4.81 -14.73 -9.75
N ALA A 472 -5.62 -15.75 -10.02
CA ALA A 472 -6.22 -16.59 -9.01
C ALA A 472 -5.42 -17.86 -8.66
N ILE A 473 -4.73 -18.45 -9.65
CA ILE A 473 -4.27 -19.84 -9.61
C ILE A 473 -3.00 -20.05 -8.78
N ILE A 474 -2.08 -19.09 -8.73
CA ILE A 474 -0.82 -19.21 -7.97
C ILE A 474 -1.02 -18.74 -6.53
N ARG A 475 -1.63 -19.62 -5.73
CA ARG A 475 -1.84 -19.44 -4.28
C ARG A 475 -1.68 -20.74 -3.49
N PRO A 476 -1.39 -20.68 -2.17
CA PRO A 476 -1.29 -21.87 -1.33
C PRO A 476 -2.50 -22.81 -1.45
N GLY A 477 -3.72 -22.27 -1.56
CA GLY A 477 -4.96 -23.05 -1.72
C GLY A 477 -4.98 -23.98 -2.93
N PRO A 478 -5.03 -23.43 -4.16
CA PRO A 478 -4.98 -24.24 -5.38
C PRO A 478 -3.78 -25.20 -5.44
N ILE A 479 -2.63 -24.82 -4.86
CA ILE A 479 -1.42 -25.65 -4.83
C ILE A 479 -1.61 -26.85 -3.88
N VAL A 480 -2.05 -26.60 -2.64
CA VAL A 480 -2.32 -27.64 -1.62
C VAL A 480 -3.49 -28.53 -2.04
N GLY A 481 -4.52 -27.96 -2.68
CA GLY A 481 -5.66 -28.68 -3.23
C GLY A 481 -5.35 -29.47 -4.50
N ASN A 482 -4.12 -29.42 -5.02
CA ASN A 482 -3.69 -30.06 -6.27
C ASN A 482 -4.60 -29.69 -7.48
N MET A 483 -5.07 -28.45 -7.54
CA MET A 483 -6.03 -27.96 -8.54
C MET A 483 -5.34 -27.28 -9.74
N VAL A 484 -4.14 -26.74 -9.52
CA VAL A 484 -3.35 -26.02 -10.55
C VAL A 484 -3.00 -26.96 -11.71
N HIS A 485 -2.44 -28.13 -11.43
CA HIS A 485 -1.97 -29.05 -12.47
C HIS A 485 -3.10 -29.63 -13.33
N PRO A 486 -4.24 -30.11 -12.79
CA PRO A 486 -5.40 -30.50 -13.59
C PRO A 486 -5.88 -29.40 -14.53
N TYR A 487 -6.01 -28.16 -14.03
CA TYR A 487 -6.45 -27.04 -14.87
C TYR A 487 -5.49 -26.80 -16.04
N LEU A 488 -4.17 -26.75 -15.77
CA LEU A 488 -3.16 -26.54 -16.82
C LEU A 488 -3.10 -27.68 -17.84
N ARG A 489 -3.26 -28.95 -17.41
CA ARG A 489 -3.30 -30.10 -18.34
C ARG A 489 -4.52 -30.04 -19.25
N ARG A 490 -5.70 -29.78 -18.68
CA ARG A 490 -6.95 -29.62 -19.46
C ARG A 490 -6.87 -28.46 -20.43
N ARG A 491 -6.25 -27.35 -20.01
CA ARG A 491 -6.03 -26.19 -20.86
C ARG A 491 -5.13 -26.47 -22.06
N ARG A 492 -4.10 -27.31 -21.88
CA ARG A 492 -3.22 -27.76 -22.98
C ARG A 492 -3.84 -28.86 -23.86
N GLY A 493 -4.93 -29.48 -23.41
CA GLY A 493 -5.54 -30.63 -24.07
C GLY A 493 -4.89 -31.98 -23.71
N ASP A 494 -4.03 -32.01 -22.69
CA ASP A 494 -3.38 -33.25 -22.21
C ASP A 494 -4.36 -34.15 -21.43
N GLU A 495 -5.46 -33.59 -20.94
CA GLU A 495 -6.49 -34.27 -20.14
C GLU A 495 -7.89 -33.79 -20.59
N PRO A 496 -8.88 -34.70 -20.79
CA PRO A 496 -10.23 -34.29 -21.14
C PRO A 496 -10.91 -33.55 -19.98
N VAL A 497 -11.74 -32.55 -20.32
CA VAL A 497 -12.54 -31.82 -19.32
C VAL A 497 -13.63 -32.74 -18.78
N THR A 498 -13.65 -32.93 -17.45
CA THR A 498 -14.65 -33.72 -16.74
C THR A 498 -15.28 -32.90 -15.63
N TYR A 499 -16.56 -33.17 -15.35
CA TYR A 499 -17.32 -32.51 -14.30
C TYR A 499 -17.77 -33.55 -13.28
N PRO A 500 -17.75 -33.24 -11.96
CA PRO A 500 -18.23 -34.18 -10.95
C PRO A 500 -19.71 -34.57 -11.13
N HIS A 501 -20.53 -33.64 -11.63
CA HIS A 501 -21.95 -33.87 -11.89
C HIS A 501 -22.45 -32.94 -13.01
N PRO A 502 -23.42 -33.35 -13.87
CA PRO A 502 -23.93 -32.52 -14.97
C PRO A 502 -24.49 -31.16 -14.53
N SER A 503 -25.10 -31.07 -13.35
CA SER A 503 -25.62 -29.79 -12.81
C SER A 503 -24.52 -28.78 -12.49
N LEU A 504 -23.26 -29.21 -12.37
CA LEU A 504 -22.12 -28.35 -12.07
C LEU A 504 -21.41 -27.84 -13.33
N GLU A 505 -21.74 -28.38 -14.50
CA GLU A 505 -21.14 -27.94 -15.78
C GLU A 505 -21.32 -26.43 -16.01
N PRO A 506 -22.51 -25.83 -15.86
CA PRO A 506 -22.68 -24.38 -16.08
C PRO A 506 -21.77 -23.51 -15.18
N ILE A 507 -21.43 -24.00 -13.99
CA ILE A 507 -20.63 -23.27 -13.00
C ILE A 507 -19.13 -23.42 -13.29
N LEU A 508 -18.70 -24.63 -13.68
CA LEU A 508 -17.29 -25.00 -13.81
C LEU A 508 -16.77 -24.97 -15.25
N LYS A 509 -17.63 -24.76 -16.25
CA LYS A 509 -17.26 -24.76 -17.68
C LYS A 509 -16.14 -23.77 -17.98
N ARG A 510 -16.22 -22.55 -17.43
CA ARG A 510 -15.21 -21.49 -17.63
C ARG A 510 -13.86 -21.84 -17.02
N THR A 511 -13.84 -22.68 -15.98
CA THR A 511 -12.63 -23.14 -15.30
C THR A 511 -12.30 -24.61 -15.61
N LEU A 512 -12.79 -25.12 -16.75
CA LEU A 512 -12.45 -26.46 -17.26
C LEU A 512 -12.71 -27.59 -16.23
N GLY A 513 -13.81 -27.48 -15.49
CA GLY A 513 -14.20 -28.50 -14.50
C GLY A 513 -13.44 -28.43 -13.16
N VAL A 514 -12.64 -27.38 -12.92
CA VAL A 514 -11.87 -27.18 -11.69
C VAL A 514 -12.43 -25.99 -10.90
N PRO A 515 -12.81 -26.13 -9.62
CA PRO A 515 -13.26 -25.00 -8.82
C PRO A 515 -12.07 -24.11 -8.43
N LEU A 516 -12.06 -22.86 -8.88
CA LEU A 516 -10.96 -21.91 -8.65
C LEU A 516 -11.38 -20.64 -7.91
N PHE A 517 -12.68 -20.42 -7.69
CA PHE A 517 -13.18 -19.21 -7.06
C PHE A 517 -14.17 -19.50 -5.93
N GLN A 518 -14.26 -18.58 -4.96
CA GLN A 518 -15.23 -18.68 -3.87
C GLN A 518 -16.66 -18.72 -4.41
N GLU A 519 -17.00 -17.83 -5.35
CA GLU A 519 -18.32 -17.71 -5.97
C GLU A 519 -18.75 -19.02 -6.63
N GLN A 520 -17.82 -19.76 -7.24
CA GLN A 520 -18.10 -21.08 -7.81
C GLN A 520 -18.48 -22.09 -6.73
N LEU A 521 -17.82 -22.09 -5.57
CA LEU A 521 -18.17 -22.99 -4.47
C LEU A 521 -19.53 -22.67 -3.87
N LEU A 522 -19.85 -21.38 -3.73
CA LEU A 522 -21.16 -20.95 -3.28
C LEU A 522 -22.24 -21.43 -4.27
N ARG A 523 -22.02 -21.24 -5.57
CA ARG A 523 -22.95 -21.75 -6.60
C ARG A 523 -23.03 -23.27 -6.60
N ILE A 524 -21.94 -23.99 -6.35
CA ILE A 524 -21.95 -25.46 -6.20
C ILE A 524 -22.82 -25.84 -5.01
N ALA A 525 -22.69 -25.19 -3.85
CA ALA A 525 -23.53 -25.47 -2.68
C ALA A 525 -25.03 -25.16 -2.97
N MET A 526 -25.32 -24.04 -3.63
CA MET A 526 -26.69 -23.66 -4.00
C MET A 526 -27.31 -24.66 -4.98
N VAL A 527 -26.58 -25.09 -6.02
CA VAL A 527 -27.12 -25.99 -7.05
C VAL A 527 -27.10 -27.47 -6.62
N ALA A 528 -26.03 -27.90 -5.95
CA ALA A 528 -25.90 -29.29 -5.53
C ALA A 528 -26.71 -29.60 -4.27
N ALA A 529 -26.82 -28.65 -3.32
CA ALA A 529 -27.45 -28.88 -2.01
C ALA A 529 -28.72 -28.04 -1.74
N ASN A 530 -29.15 -27.20 -2.70
CA ASN A 530 -30.27 -26.25 -2.54
C ASN A 530 -30.08 -25.27 -1.38
N PHE A 531 -28.83 -24.84 -1.13
CA PHE A 531 -28.56 -23.82 -0.13
C PHE A 531 -29.19 -22.47 -0.53
N SER A 532 -29.77 -21.77 0.45
CA SER A 532 -30.16 -20.36 0.28
C SER A 532 -28.93 -19.45 0.13
N GLY A 533 -29.15 -18.19 -0.24
CA GLY A 533 -28.08 -17.18 -0.27
C GLY A 533 -27.40 -16.99 1.08
N GLY A 534 -28.14 -16.99 2.20
CA GLY A 534 -27.52 -16.90 3.52
C GLY A 534 -26.90 -18.20 4.01
N GLU A 535 -27.41 -19.37 3.64
CA GLU A 535 -26.71 -20.64 3.95
C GLU A 535 -25.37 -20.75 3.20
N ALA A 536 -25.30 -20.25 1.97
CA ALA A 536 -24.05 -20.12 1.22
C ALA A 536 -23.08 -19.14 1.92
N GLU A 537 -23.59 -18.07 2.52
CA GLU A 537 -22.78 -17.13 3.31
C GLU A 537 -22.33 -17.73 4.65
N GLU A 538 -23.16 -18.52 5.34
CA GLU A 538 -22.75 -19.28 6.54
C GLU A 538 -21.58 -20.22 6.21
N LEU A 539 -21.66 -20.91 5.07
CA LEU A 539 -20.58 -21.74 4.54
C LEU A 539 -19.31 -20.91 4.32
N ARG A 540 -19.40 -19.72 3.73
CA ARG A 540 -18.28 -18.81 3.57
C ARG A 540 -17.69 -18.34 4.91
N ARG A 541 -18.51 -17.99 5.89
CA ARG A 541 -18.00 -17.57 7.21
C ARG A 541 -17.23 -18.68 7.90
N ALA A 542 -17.72 -19.92 7.80
CA ALA A 542 -17.02 -21.07 8.34
C ALA A 542 -15.62 -21.28 7.70
N PHE A 543 -15.37 -20.71 6.52
CA PHE A 543 -14.07 -20.75 5.85
C PHE A 543 -13.04 -19.75 6.42
N GLY A 544 -13.49 -18.60 6.95
CA GLY A 544 -12.62 -17.50 7.36
C GLY A 544 -12.06 -17.58 8.79
N PHE A 545 -12.63 -18.40 9.67
CA PHE A 545 -12.21 -18.44 11.07
C PHE A 545 -11.15 -19.52 11.33
N LYS A 546 -10.03 -19.12 11.94
CA LYS A 546 -8.97 -20.01 12.48
C LYS A 546 -9.48 -21.01 13.55
N ARG A 547 -10.77 -21.02 13.90
CA ARG A 547 -11.33 -21.72 15.07
C ARG A 547 -12.66 -22.47 14.84
N SER A 548 -12.98 -22.97 13.65
CA SER A 548 -14.29 -23.65 13.48
C SER A 548 -14.30 -25.01 12.80
N VAL A 549 -13.47 -25.94 13.27
CA VAL A 549 -13.66 -27.38 12.99
C VAL A 549 -15.10 -27.82 13.37
N ALA A 550 -15.65 -27.27 14.46
CA ALA A 550 -17.01 -27.57 14.90
C ALA A 550 -18.10 -27.01 13.96
N ARG A 551 -17.99 -25.75 13.51
CA ARG A 551 -18.99 -25.18 12.56
C ARG A 551 -18.92 -25.86 11.20
N MET A 552 -17.72 -26.22 10.74
CA MET A 552 -17.56 -26.92 9.45
C MET A 552 -18.31 -28.26 9.44
N LYS A 553 -18.24 -29.04 10.53
CA LYS A 553 -18.97 -30.31 10.64
C LYS A 553 -20.49 -30.14 10.47
N VAL A 554 -21.07 -29.12 11.11
CA VAL A 554 -22.52 -28.84 11.01
C VAL A 554 -22.91 -28.49 9.57
N ILE A 555 -22.08 -27.73 8.87
CA ILE A 555 -22.34 -27.34 7.48
C ILE A 555 -22.13 -28.51 6.51
N GLU A 556 -21.12 -29.36 6.75
CA GLU A 556 -20.90 -30.59 5.97
C GLU A 556 -22.10 -31.54 6.07
N GLU A 557 -22.72 -31.69 7.25
CA GLU A 557 -23.94 -32.47 7.42
C GLU A 557 -25.12 -31.91 6.61
N LYS A 558 -25.33 -30.58 6.66
CA LYS A 558 -26.35 -29.90 5.84
C LYS A 558 -26.10 -30.08 4.35
N LEU A 559 -24.85 -29.93 3.90
CA LEU A 559 -24.45 -30.12 2.49
C LEU A 559 -24.74 -31.54 2.02
N ARG A 560 -24.39 -32.56 2.83
CA ARG A 560 -24.68 -33.97 2.53
C ARG A 560 -26.18 -34.23 2.40
N ALA A 561 -26.97 -33.73 3.34
CA ALA A 561 -28.43 -33.87 3.32
C ALA A 561 -29.04 -33.18 2.08
N GLY A 562 -28.57 -31.98 1.75
CA GLY A 562 -29.01 -31.25 0.55
C GLY A 562 -28.66 -31.98 -0.75
N MET A 563 -27.42 -32.45 -0.89
CA MET A 563 -26.98 -33.23 -2.06
C MET A 563 -27.77 -34.53 -2.23
N ALA A 564 -28.08 -35.22 -1.13
CA ALA A 564 -28.89 -36.43 -1.16
C ALA A 564 -30.31 -36.16 -1.69
N ARG A 565 -30.93 -35.02 -1.34
CA ARG A 565 -32.23 -34.60 -1.90
C ARG A 565 -32.20 -34.38 -3.40
N ASN A 566 -31.06 -33.96 -3.95
CA ASN A 566 -30.85 -33.75 -5.38
C ASN A 566 -30.31 -35.01 -6.11
N GLY A 567 -30.30 -36.18 -5.46
CA GLY A 567 -29.82 -37.43 -6.04
C GLY A 567 -28.30 -37.58 -6.13
N ILE A 568 -27.53 -36.66 -5.53
CA ILE A 568 -26.07 -36.67 -5.53
C ILE A 568 -25.60 -37.43 -4.27
N THR A 569 -25.23 -38.69 -4.43
CA THR A 569 -24.80 -39.58 -3.33
C THR A 569 -23.51 -40.33 -3.67
N GLY A 570 -22.93 -41.04 -2.70
CA GLY A 570 -21.74 -41.87 -2.91
C GLY A 570 -20.48 -41.06 -3.24
N GLN A 571 -19.66 -41.58 -4.16
CA GLN A 571 -18.34 -41.00 -4.49
C GLN A 571 -18.43 -39.56 -5.05
N THR A 572 -19.51 -39.22 -5.76
CA THR A 572 -19.70 -37.88 -6.31
C THR A 572 -19.87 -36.85 -5.20
N ALA A 573 -20.65 -37.16 -4.16
CA ALA A 573 -20.85 -36.28 -3.02
C ALA A 573 -19.55 -36.07 -2.22
N GLU A 574 -18.76 -37.12 -2.02
CA GLU A 574 -17.45 -37.02 -1.35
C GLU A 574 -16.46 -36.15 -2.13
N SER A 575 -16.45 -36.28 -3.46
CA SER A 575 -15.59 -35.47 -4.33
C SER A 575 -15.95 -33.98 -4.25
N ILE A 576 -17.24 -33.65 -4.26
CA ILE A 576 -17.73 -32.27 -4.11
C ILE A 576 -17.36 -31.71 -2.74
N LEU A 577 -17.60 -32.46 -1.66
CA LEU A 577 -17.25 -32.01 -0.30
C LEU A 577 -15.76 -31.80 -0.12
N LYS A 578 -14.93 -32.74 -0.60
CA LYS A 578 -13.48 -32.59 -0.57
C LYS A 578 -13.02 -31.35 -1.32
N SER A 579 -13.66 -31.03 -2.44
CA SER A 579 -13.36 -29.82 -3.21
C SER A 579 -13.73 -28.55 -2.45
N ILE A 580 -14.88 -28.52 -1.78
CA ILE A 580 -15.32 -27.40 -0.95
C ILE A 580 -14.38 -27.23 0.27
N SER A 581 -14.11 -28.29 1.03
CA SER A 581 -13.32 -28.23 2.26
C SER A 581 -11.84 -27.94 2.01
N SER A 582 -11.24 -28.43 0.92
CA SER A 582 -9.83 -28.12 0.56
C SER A 582 -9.63 -26.67 0.14
N PHE A 583 -10.67 -26.04 -0.41
CA PHE A 583 -10.63 -24.67 -0.91
C PHE A 583 -11.09 -23.64 0.13
N ALA A 584 -11.86 -24.07 1.13
CA ALA A 584 -12.31 -23.26 2.26
C ALA A 584 -11.18 -22.38 2.86
N LEU A 585 -10.00 -22.95 3.08
CA LEU A 585 -8.93 -22.23 3.77
C LEU A 585 -8.26 -21.12 2.93
N TYR A 586 -8.47 -21.11 1.61
CA TYR A 586 -7.63 -20.32 0.69
C TYR A 586 -8.35 -19.80 -0.57
N GLY A 587 -9.67 -19.92 -0.62
CA GLY A 587 -10.41 -19.55 -1.80
C GLY A 587 -10.31 -18.07 -2.11
N PHE A 588 -10.27 -17.72 -3.40
CA PHE A 588 -10.18 -16.32 -3.82
C PHE A 588 -11.46 -15.83 -4.51
N PRO A 589 -11.90 -14.59 -4.26
CA PRO A 589 -13.08 -14.04 -4.94
C PRO A 589 -12.81 -13.79 -6.43
N GLU A 590 -13.70 -14.30 -7.29
CA GLU A 590 -13.70 -14.08 -8.75
C GLU A 590 -13.81 -12.59 -9.07
N SER A 591 -14.72 -11.90 -8.38
CA SER A 591 -14.93 -10.45 -8.50
C SER A 591 -13.66 -9.62 -8.22
N HIS A 592 -12.91 -10.01 -7.20
CA HIS A 592 -11.64 -9.38 -6.86
C HIS A 592 -10.54 -9.72 -7.88
N ALA A 593 -10.48 -10.97 -8.35
CA ALA A 593 -9.57 -11.38 -9.42
C ALA A 593 -9.82 -10.61 -10.72
N ALA A 594 -11.09 -10.43 -11.10
CA ALA A 594 -11.48 -9.69 -12.29
C ALA A 594 -11.05 -8.22 -12.22
N SER A 595 -11.20 -7.59 -11.05
CA SER A 595 -10.76 -6.21 -10.82
C SER A 595 -9.24 -6.07 -11.02
N PHE A 596 -8.45 -7.00 -10.45
CA PHE A 596 -6.99 -6.97 -10.63
C PHE A 596 -6.54 -7.34 -12.04
N ALA A 597 -7.23 -8.28 -12.71
CA ALA A 597 -6.93 -8.66 -14.08
C ALA A 597 -7.01 -7.47 -15.05
N LEU A 598 -7.89 -6.49 -14.80
CA LEU A 598 -7.93 -5.24 -15.57
C LEU A 598 -6.63 -4.45 -15.45
N ILE A 599 -6.06 -4.35 -14.26
CA ILE A 599 -4.79 -3.65 -14.02
C ILE A 599 -3.62 -4.44 -14.64
N VAL A 600 -3.66 -5.77 -14.57
CA VAL A 600 -2.71 -6.64 -15.29
C VAL A 600 -2.76 -6.36 -16.79
N TYR A 601 -3.96 -6.36 -17.36
CA TYR A 601 -4.18 -6.10 -18.78
C TYR A 601 -3.70 -4.70 -19.18
N ALA A 602 -4.08 -3.67 -18.42
CA ALA A 602 -3.68 -2.29 -18.66
C ALA A 602 -2.16 -2.11 -18.60
N SER A 603 -1.49 -2.65 -17.58
CA SER A 603 -0.04 -2.56 -17.47
C SER A 603 0.68 -3.31 -18.59
N ALA A 604 0.18 -4.48 -19.00
CA ALA A 604 0.70 -5.22 -20.15
C ALA A 604 0.50 -4.47 -21.47
N TRP A 605 -0.68 -3.87 -21.67
CA TRP A 605 -0.99 -3.08 -22.86
C TRP A 605 -0.09 -1.85 -22.99
N LEU A 606 0.13 -1.13 -21.89
CA LEU A 606 1.06 0.01 -21.88
C LEU A 606 2.51 -0.43 -22.13
N LYS A 607 2.95 -1.55 -21.55
CA LYS A 607 4.29 -2.11 -21.83
C LYS A 607 4.44 -2.51 -23.30
N ALA A 608 3.40 -3.07 -23.91
CA ALA A 608 3.43 -3.52 -25.31
C ALA A 608 3.45 -2.36 -26.31
N HIS A 609 2.60 -1.34 -26.10
CA HIS A 609 2.40 -0.27 -27.10
C HIS A 609 3.15 1.03 -26.79
N TYR A 610 3.41 1.31 -25.51
CA TYR A 610 4.06 2.54 -25.06
C TYR A 610 5.16 2.26 -24.02
N PRO A 611 6.17 1.41 -24.35
CA PRO A 611 7.18 0.98 -23.38
C PRO A 611 7.95 2.15 -22.77
N GLY A 612 8.27 3.18 -23.55
CA GLY A 612 8.97 4.37 -23.03
C GLY A 612 8.22 5.07 -21.89
N ALA A 613 6.92 5.33 -22.07
CA ALA A 613 6.07 5.94 -21.04
C ALA A 613 5.88 5.00 -19.83
N PHE A 614 5.65 3.70 -20.09
CA PHE A 614 5.50 2.69 -19.05
C PHE A 614 6.75 2.59 -18.14
N TYR A 615 7.94 2.43 -18.72
CA TYR A 615 9.17 2.33 -17.93
C TYR A 615 9.55 3.63 -17.25
N ALA A 616 9.29 4.79 -17.87
CA ALA A 616 9.49 6.09 -17.21
C ALA A 616 8.61 6.19 -15.95
N ALA A 617 7.33 5.85 -16.06
CA ALA A 617 6.39 5.83 -14.94
C ALA A 617 6.78 4.80 -13.86
N MET A 618 7.19 3.59 -14.25
CA MET A 618 7.69 2.57 -13.31
C MET A 618 8.90 3.07 -12.51
N LEU A 619 9.86 3.73 -13.18
CA LEU A 619 11.03 4.30 -12.54
C LEU A 619 10.66 5.48 -11.61
N ASN A 620 9.69 6.31 -12.00
CA ASN A 620 9.26 7.45 -11.19
C ASN A 620 8.47 7.04 -9.94
N ASN A 621 7.87 5.86 -9.93
CA ASN A 621 7.14 5.37 -8.77
C ASN A 621 7.93 4.37 -7.91
N TYR A 622 9.25 4.22 -8.13
CA TYR A 622 10.12 3.40 -7.26
C TYR A 622 10.32 4.06 -5.87
N PRO A 623 10.25 3.32 -4.75
CA PRO A 623 10.17 1.86 -4.63
C PRO A 623 8.78 1.28 -4.87
N MET A 624 8.67 0.41 -5.87
CA MET A 624 7.47 -0.38 -6.21
C MET A 624 7.86 -1.58 -7.08
N GLY A 625 7.06 -2.64 -7.05
CA GLY A 625 7.29 -3.86 -7.83
C GLY A 625 8.38 -4.74 -7.22
N PHE A 626 8.68 -5.86 -7.87
CA PHE A 626 9.64 -6.85 -7.36
C PHE A 626 11.09 -6.56 -7.78
N TYR A 627 11.28 -5.78 -8.85
CA TYR A 627 12.57 -5.68 -9.52
C TYR A 627 13.28 -4.35 -9.22
N HIS A 628 14.60 -4.44 -9.06
CA HIS A 628 15.46 -3.28 -8.91
C HIS A 628 15.42 -2.40 -10.18
N PRO A 629 15.56 -1.06 -10.09
CA PRO A 629 15.54 -0.16 -11.25
C PRO A 629 16.51 -0.56 -12.37
N ALA A 630 17.69 -1.08 -12.03
CA ALA A 630 18.65 -1.59 -13.01
C ALA A 630 18.08 -2.73 -13.88
N THR A 631 17.25 -3.61 -13.31
CA THR A 631 16.56 -4.68 -14.05
C THR A 631 15.50 -4.09 -14.97
N LEU A 632 14.72 -3.11 -14.50
CA LEU A 632 13.72 -2.42 -15.32
C LEU A 632 14.36 -1.72 -16.53
N VAL A 633 15.49 -1.04 -16.32
CA VAL A 633 16.26 -0.41 -17.41
C VAL A 633 16.73 -1.46 -18.43
N LYS A 634 17.25 -2.60 -17.96
CA LYS A 634 17.69 -3.68 -18.86
C LYS A 634 16.53 -4.32 -19.62
N ASP A 635 15.38 -4.45 -18.98
CA ASP A 635 14.18 -4.98 -19.63
C ASP A 635 13.64 -3.99 -20.68
N ALA A 636 13.61 -2.70 -20.36
CA ALA A 636 13.28 -1.64 -21.29
C ALA A 636 14.20 -1.63 -22.52
N GLN A 637 15.51 -1.82 -22.34
CA GLN A 637 16.46 -1.95 -23.44
C GLN A 637 16.17 -3.14 -24.36
N ARG A 638 15.68 -4.26 -23.82
CA ARG A 638 15.23 -5.43 -24.62
C ARG A 638 13.97 -5.13 -25.42
N HIS A 639 13.15 -4.20 -24.94
CA HIS A 639 11.99 -3.65 -25.62
C HIS A 639 12.32 -2.46 -26.54
N ASN A 640 13.59 -2.32 -26.95
CA ASN A 640 14.07 -1.24 -27.81
C ASN A 640 13.88 0.18 -27.26
N VAL A 641 13.71 0.34 -25.95
CA VAL A 641 13.72 1.65 -25.31
C VAL A 641 15.16 2.14 -25.22
N LEU A 642 15.43 3.25 -25.89
CA LEU A 642 16.71 3.93 -25.84
C LEU A 642 16.78 4.82 -24.59
N PHE A 643 17.95 4.88 -23.96
CA PHE A 643 18.17 5.71 -22.77
C PHE A 643 19.10 6.87 -23.07
N ALA A 644 18.76 8.04 -22.55
CA ALA A 644 19.67 9.18 -22.44
C ALA A 644 20.29 9.21 -21.02
N PRO A 645 21.60 9.51 -20.89
CA PRO A 645 22.24 9.63 -19.60
C PRO A 645 21.65 10.81 -18.81
N ILE A 646 21.86 10.77 -17.49
CA ILE A 646 21.57 11.92 -16.63
C ILE A 646 22.43 13.09 -17.08
N ASP A 647 21.84 14.26 -17.28
CA ASP A 647 22.52 15.48 -17.71
C ASP A 647 21.88 16.68 -17.01
N VAL A 648 22.65 17.50 -16.30
CA VAL A 648 22.12 18.65 -15.55
C VAL A 648 21.42 19.70 -16.43
N GLN A 649 21.74 19.75 -17.72
CA GLN A 649 21.11 20.68 -18.66
C GLN A 649 19.72 20.21 -19.11
N HIS A 650 19.45 18.91 -19.05
CA HIS A 650 18.27 18.30 -19.69
C HIS A 650 17.41 17.48 -18.73
N SER A 651 18.02 16.72 -17.81
CA SER A 651 17.32 15.86 -16.85
C SER A 651 16.44 16.68 -15.90
N MET A 652 15.23 16.18 -15.68
CA MET A 652 14.34 16.64 -14.61
C MET A 652 14.62 15.86 -13.33
N TRP A 653 13.87 16.16 -12.27
CA TRP A 653 13.91 15.33 -11.06
C TRP A 653 13.47 13.89 -11.37
N ASP A 654 12.32 13.76 -12.03
CA ASP A 654 11.76 12.51 -12.52
C ASP A 654 12.29 12.15 -13.91
N CYS A 655 12.22 10.87 -14.26
CA CYS A 655 12.51 10.37 -15.60
C CYS A 655 11.48 10.90 -16.60
N THR A 656 11.94 11.30 -17.78
CA THR A 656 11.11 11.86 -18.85
C THR A 656 11.29 11.07 -20.14
N VAL A 657 10.30 11.16 -21.04
CA VAL A 657 10.42 10.68 -22.42
C VAL A 657 10.73 11.90 -23.29
N GLU A 658 11.87 11.86 -23.98
CA GLU A 658 12.33 12.88 -24.93
C GLU A 658 11.51 12.84 -26.22
N GLN A 659 11.55 13.92 -26.99
CA GLN A 659 10.82 14.02 -28.28
C GLN A 659 11.26 12.95 -29.30
N ASP A 660 12.51 12.49 -29.23
CA ASP A 660 13.03 11.42 -30.08
C ASP A 660 12.68 10.01 -29.55
N GLY A 661 11.82 9.93 -28.53
CA GLY A 661 11.36 8.69 -27.91
C GLY A 661 12.33 8.07 -26.90
N ARG A 662 13.49 8.70 -26.63
CA ARG A 662 14.44 8.22 -25.63
C ARG A 662 13.93 8.48 -24.22
N LEU A 663 14.16 7.53 -23.31
CA LEU A 663 13.92 7.71 -21.89
C LEU A 663 15.13 8.38 -21.25
N ARG A 664 14.96 9.60 -20.74
CA ARG A 664 15.99 10.29 -19.95
C ARG A 664 15.83 9.97 -18.47
N LEU A 665 16.91 9.49 -17.87
CA LEU A 665 16.94 9.24 -16.42
C LEU A 665 16.86 10.57 -15.64
N GLY A 666 16.02 10.55 -14.60
CA GLY A 666 15.84 11.67 -13.69
C GLY A 666 16.95 11.78 -12.65
N LEU A 667 17.15 12.99 -12.13
CA LEU A 667 18.14 13.31 -11.09
C LEU A 667 17.89 12.55 -9.77
N ARG A 668 16.67 12.04 -9.54
CA ARG A 668 16.35 11.21 -8.38
C ARG A 668 17.16 9.92 -8.25
N TYR A 669 17.75 9.45 -9.35
CA TYR A 669 18.58 8.25 -9.37
C TYR A 669 20.05 8.52 -9.02
N VAL A 670 20.41 9.78 -8.76
CA VAL A 670 21.77 10.17 -8.35
C VAL A 670 21.94 9.91 -6.85
N SER A 671 22.62 8.83 -6.51
CA SER A 671 22.88 8.47 -5.10
C SER A 671 23.76 9.52 -4.42
N GLY A 672 23.21 10.21 -3.42
CA GLY A 672 23.91 11.26 -2.67
C GLY A 672 23.47 12.69 -3.02
N LEU A 673 22.66 12.88 -4.08
CA LEU A 673 22.05 14.17 -4.39
C LEU A 673 20.77 14.36 -3.57
N ARG A 674 20.60 15.52 -2.91
CA ARG A 674 19.34 15.82 -2.22
C ARG A 674 18.24 16.16 -3.20
N GLU A 675 17.00 15.80 -2.84
CA GLU A 675 15.81 16.11 -3.64
C GLU A 675 15.64 17.61 -3.88
N GLU A 676 15.82 18.44 -2.86
CA GLU A 676 15.73 19.89 -2.98
C GLU A 676 16.74 20.43 -4.01
N SER A 677 18.00 19.98 -3.92
CA SER A 677 19.07 20.31 -4.87
C SER A 677 18.72 19.88 -6.29
N GLY A 678 18.30 18.63 -6.48
CA GLY A 678 17.91 18.08 -7.79
C GLY A 678 16.72 18.80 -8.40
N ARG A 679 15.70 19.15 -7.60
CA ARG A 679 14.54 19.94 -8.06
C ARG A 679 14.95 21.36 -8.46
N ARG A 680 15.91 21.99 -7.75
CA ARG A 680 16.47 23.29 -8.17
C ARG A 680 17.20 23.21 -9.51
N ILE A 681 17.99 22.16 -9.72
CA ILE A 681 18.63 21.91 -11.04
C ILE A 681 17.55 21.78 -12.13
N ALA A 682 16.48 21.04 -11.86
CA ALA A 682 15.40 20.81 -12.83
C ALA A 682 14.56 22.07 -13.14
N THR A 683 14.41 22.99 -12.18
CA THR A 683 13.53 24.17 -12.28
C THR A 683 14.24 25.48 -12.63
N SER A 684 15.56 25.52 -12.58
CA SER A 684 16.34 26.72 -12.92
C SER A 684 16.23 27.04 -14.41
N LYS A 685 15.31 27.94 -14.78
CA LYS A 685 15.33 28.66 -16.07
C LYS A 685 16.03 30.00 -15.86
N LEU A 686 17.00 30.30 -16.72
CA LEU A 686 17.81 31.52 -16.73
C LEU A 686 16.96 32.80 -16.82
N GLU A 687 16.91 33.62 -15.76
CA GLU A 687 16.67 35.07 -15.87
C GLU A 687 17.98 35.74 -16.31
N LEU A 688 18.18 35.93 -17.62
CA LEU A 688 19.24 36.82 -18.12
C LEU A 688 18.63 38.17 -18.49
N LYS A 689 18.94 39.20 -17.68
CA LYS A 689 18.87 40.60 -18.11
C LYS A 689 19.74 40.76 -19.35
N THR A 690 19.12 41.09 -20.46
CA THR A 690 19.74 41.30 -21.77
C THR A 690 20.81 42.39 -21.73
N ARG A 691 22.02 42.05 -22.18
CA ARG A 691 22.93 43.00 -22.84
C ARG A 691 23.33 42.41 -24.18
N ASN A 692 22.92 43.10 -25.25
CA ASN A 692 23.22 42.78 -26.64
C ASN A 692 24.73 42.81 -26.90
N SER A 693 25.25 41.77 -27.55
CA SER A 693 26.24 41.92 -28.62
C SER A 693 26.23 40.69 -29.51
N SER A 694 25.85 40.90 -30.76
CA SER A 694 25.84 39.94 -31.86
C SER A 694 27.25 39.72 -32.42
N SER A 695 27.64 38.47 -32.64
CA SER A 695 28.64 38.09 -33.64
C SER A 695 28.35 36.68 -34.15
N GLU A 696 28.09 36.60 -35.45
CA GLU A 696 27.90 35.37 -36.22
C GLU A 696 29.19 34.55 -36.30
N PHE A 697 29.09 33.22 -36.23
CA PHE A 697 30.14 32.30 -36.65
C PHE A 697 29.52 31.21 -37.54
N GLU A 698 30.09 31.06 -38.73
CA GLU A 698 29.74 30.03 -39.72
C GLU A 698 30.08 28.62 -39.23
N VAL A 699 29.12 27.70 -39.37
CA VAL A 699 29.32 26.26 -39.11
C VAL A 699 29.75 25.58 -40.41
N SER A 700 31.03 25.22 -40.50
CA SER A 700 31.54 24.40 -41.59
C SER A 700 31.12 22.93 -41.41
N SER A 701 30.43 22.41 -42.42
CA SER A 701 30.00 21.03 -42.56
C SER A 701 31.16 20.01 -42.65
N LEU A 702 31.20 19.01 -41.76
CA LEU A 702 31.94 17.76 -41.96
C LEU A 702 31.07 16.55 -41.56
N LYS A 703 31.02 15.56 -42.47
CA LYS A 703 30.28 14.29 -42.39
C LYS A 703 31.08 13.23 -41.62
N PHE A 704 30.42 12.28 -40.93
CA PHE A 704 30.76 10.85 -40.63
C PHE A 704 30.26 10.37 -39.23
N PRO A 705 30.06 9.04 -38.97
CA PRO A 705 29.16 8.55 -37.93
C PRO A 705 29.85 8.35 -36.58
N ASN A 706 29.56 9.24 -35.63
CA ASN A 706 30.14 9.26 -34.28
C ASN A 706 29.50 8.26 -33.30
N ARG A 707 29.05 7.06 -33.71
CA ARG A 707 28.33 6.17 -32.77
C ARG A 707 28.41 4.68 -33.08
N CYS A 708 28.71 3.87 -32.05
CA CYS A 708 28.60 2.42 -32.13
C CYS A 708 27.13 1.98 -32.30
N PRO A 709 26.78 1.16 -33.31
CA PRO A 709 25.41 0.77 -33.60
C PRO A 709 24.80 -0.16 -32.54
N LYS A 710 25.63 -0.87 -31.77
CA LYS A 710 25.18 -1.87 -30.78
C LYS A 710 24.95 -1.29 -29.38
N CYS A 711 25.86 -0.45 -28.89
CA CYS A 711 25.77 0.12 -27.54
C CYS A 711 25.47 1.62 -27.52
N GLY A 712 25.51 2.29 -28.67
CA GLY A 712 25.23 3.71 -28.76
C GLY A 712 26.32 4.61 -28.16
N THR A 713 27.51 4.09 -27.88
CA THR A 713 28.67 4.90 -27.48
C THR A 713 29.06 5.85 -28.60
N ASP A 714 29.19 7.13 -28.27
CA ASP A 714 29.71 8.23 -29.08
C ASP A 714 31.04 8.79 -28.58
N ASP A 715 31.57 8.21 -27.49
CA ASP A 715 32.91 8.52 -26.97
C ASP A 715 33.99 8.06 -27.95
N ALA A 716 34.64 9.03 -28.61
CA ALA A 716 35.69 8.79 -29.59
C ALA A 716 36.91 8.04 -29.01
N SER A 717 37.13 8.08 -27.69
CA SER A 717 38.20 7.29 -27.05
C SER A 717 37.90 5.80 -26.97
N MET A 718 36.63 5.42 -27.13
CA MET A 718 36.14 4.05 -27.06
C MET A 718 35.84 3.44 -28.43
N LEU A 719 35.94 4.24 -29.49
CA LEU A 719 35.72 3.81 -30.87
C LEU A 719 37.05 3.85 -31.64
N GLU A 720 37.54 2.69 -32.04
CA GLU A 720 38.82 2.56 -32.72
C GLU A 720 38.59 2.17 -34.18
N GLU A 721 39.17 2.93 -35.12
CA GLU A 721 39.20 2.52 -36.52
C GLU A 721 40.35 1.51 -36.72
N ILE A 722 40.01 0.22 -36.75
CA ILE A 722 41.00 -0.86 -36.90
C ILE A 722 41.50 -0.92 -38.35
N ARG A 723 40.64 -0.59 -39.33
CA ARG A 723 40.94 -0.51 -40.78
C ARG A 723 40.07 0.55 -41.44
N PRO A 724 40.45 1.08 -42.63
CA PRO A 724 39.62 2.06 -43.33
C PRO A 724 38.16 1.60 -43.45
N ARG A 725 37.23 2.34 -42.83
CA ARG A 725 35.78 2.05 -42.78
C ARG A 725 35.35 0.83 -41.95
N LEU A 726 36.21 0.32 -41.05
CA LEU A 726 35.89 -0.72 -40.07
C LEU A 726 36.21 -0.22 -38.66
N TRP A 727 35.17 -0.07 -37.86
CA TRP A 727 35.20 0.52 -36.53
C TRP A 727 34.99 -0.55 -35.46
N PHE A 728 35.64 -0.38 -34.31
CA PHE A 728 35.56 -1.27 -33.16
C PHE A 728 35.16 -0.52 -31.91
N CYS A 729 34.25 -1.09 -31.12
CA CYS A 729 33.82 -0.49 -29.87
C CYS A 729 34.46 -1.21 -28.68
N ASN A 730 35.33 -0.50 -27.96
CA ASN A 730 35.98 -0.98 -26.74
C ASN A 730 34.98 -1.23 -25.57
N ILE A 731 33.78 -0.65 -25.62
CA ILE A 731 32.74 -0.83 -24.60
C ILE A 731 31.96 -2.13 -24.76
N CYS A 732 31.66 -2.55 -26.00
CA CYS A 732 30.80 -3.72 -26.24
C CYS A 732 31.41 -4.80 -27.14
N ALA A 733 32.71 -4.65 -27.45
CA ALA A 733 33.51 -5.51 -28.31
C ALA A 733 32.79 -5.84 -29.63
N HIS A 734 32.31 -4.79 -30.30
CA HIS A 734 31.57 -4.93 -31.55
C HIS A 734 32.24 -4.16 -32.67
N ASP A 735 32.43 -4.86 -33.77
CA ASP A 735 33.05 -4.40 -34.99
C ASP A 735 31.92 -4.04 -35.96
N TRP A 736 31.97 -2.88 -36.62
CA TRP A 736 30.97 -2.51 -37.63
C TRP A 736 31.58 -1.71 -38.78
N THR A 737 30.92 -1.78 -39.93
CA THR A 737 31.27 -1.00 -41.12
C THR A 737 30.30 0.16 -41.37
N GLU A 738 30.68 1.11 -42.22
CA GLU A 738 29.88 2.29 -42.58
C GLU A 738 28.45 1.98 -43.09
N ARG A 739 28.16 0.74 -43.49
CA ARG A 739 26.83 0.29 -43.94
C ARG A 739 25.92 -0.18 -42.80
N GLU A 740 26.46 -0.42 -41.61
CA GLU A 740 25.76 -0.99 -40.44
C GLU A 740 25.39 0.06 -39.38
N SER A 741 25.77 1.33 -39.59
CA SER A 741 25.27 2.43 -38.78
C SER A 741 23.76 2.60 -38.99
N PRO A 742 22.95 2.61 -37.92
CA PRO A 742 21.50 2.71 -38.06
C PRO A 742 21.14 4.05 -38.72
N ARG A 743 20.53 3.98 -39.91
CA ARG A 743 19.68 5.07 -40.37
C ARG A 743 18.48 5.13 -39.43
N PRO A 744 18.02 6.32 -39.02
CA PRO A 744 16.79 6.42 -38.23
C PRO A 744 15.67 5.75 -39.00
N VAL A 745 15.16 4.63 -38.46
CA VAL A 745 13.92 4.02 -38.93
C VAL A 745 12.82 4.87 -38.35
N VAL A 746 12.35 5.84 -39.13
CA VAL A 746 11.06 6.46 -38.89
C VAL A 746 10.04 5.35 -39.11
N ALA A 747 9.45 4.83 -38.04
CA ALA A 747 8.31 3.95 -38.15
C ALA A 747 7.17 4.76 -38.81
N GLU A 748 6.85 4.42 -40.06
CA GLU A 748 5.62 4.87 -40.72
C GLU A 748 4.44 4.46 -39.83
N GLY A 749 3.85 5.45 -39.14
CA GLY A 749 2.78 5.23 -38.17
C GLY A 749 2.80 6.16 -36.96
N SER A 750 3.89 6.87 -36.70
CA SER A 750 3.93 7.92 -35.66
C SER A 750 3.22 9.19 -36.15
N GLY A 751 1.91 9.27 -35.95
CA GLY A 751 1.09 10.47 -36.19
C GLY A 751 1.37 11.63 -35.24
N LEU A 752 2.59 11.77 -34.72
CA LEU A 752 3.03 12.87 -33.87
C LEU A 752 3.28 14.09 -34.77
N ARG A 753 2.31 15.01 -34.83
CA ARG A 753 2.49 16.29 -35.50
C ARG A 753 3.32 17.22 -34.61
N PRO A 754 4.29 17.95 -35.19
CA PRO A 754 5.16 18.84 -34.44
C PRO A 754 4.45 20.18 -34.24
N GLU A 755 3.87 20.42 -33.06
CA GLU A 755 3.53 21.77 -32.55
C GLU A 755 2.71 21.64 -31.24
N ALA A 756 3.37 21.43 -30.09
CA ALA A 756 2.85 21.79 -28.76
C ALA A 756 3.80 21.42 -27.60
N CYS A 757 5.04 21.93 -27.60
CA CYS A 757 5.79 22.08 -26.35
C CYS A 757 6.67 23.32 -26.49
N GLY A 758 6.35 24.37 -25.73
CA GLY A 758 7.09 25.64 -25.70
C GLY A 758 8.46 25.53 -25.02
N LEU A 759 9.32 24.65 -25.53
CA LEU A 759 10.75 24.59 -25.23
C LEU A 759 11.48 24.95 -26.52
N GLU A 760 12.00 26.17 -26.61
CA GLU A 760 12.99 26.50 -27.65
C GLU A 760 14.19 25.54 -27.52
N PRO A 761 14.61 24.81 -28.57
CA PRO A 761 15.52 23.67 -28.41
C PRO A 761 17.00 23.99 -28.15
N ASP A 762 17.42 25.22 -27.81
CA ASP A 762 18.85 25.57 -28.02
C ASP A 762 19.49 26.50 -26.98
N ARG A 763 18.97 26.57 -25.73
CA ARG A 763 19.67 27.28 -24.65
C ARG A 763 20.03 26.38 -23.46
N PRO A 764 21.33 26.25 -23.11
CA PRO A 764 21.75 25.52 -21.92
C PRO A 764 21.20 26.16 -20.64
N ARG A 765 20.76 25.35 -19.66
CA ARG A 765 20.23 25.83 -18.35
C ARG A 765 21.28 26.57 -17.55
N PHE A 766 22.52 26.14 -17.66
CA PHE A 766 23.67 26.73 -16.98
C PHE A 766 24.77 26.97 -18.01
N ALA A 767 25.42 28.13 -17.95
CA ALA A 767 26.56 28.45 -18.80
C ALA A 767 27.86 27.83 -18.25
N THR A 768 27.98 27.69 -16.93
CA THR A 768 29.18 27.15 -16.26
C THR A 768 28.83 26.26 -15.06
N ILE A 769 29.80 25.43 -14.63
CA ILE A 769 29.68 24.62 -13.42
C ILE A 769 29.52 25.51 -12.18
N ASP A 770 30.20 26.66 -12.11
CA ASP A 770 30.07 27.60 -10.98
C ASP A 770 28.64 28.16 -10.89
N GLN A 771 28.02 28.47 -12.03
CA GLN A 771 26.63 28.92 -12.07
C GLN A 771 25.69 27.84 -11.54
N LEU A 772 25.88 26.58 -11.96
CA LEU A 772 25.12 25.44 -11.47
C LEU A 772 25.25 25.28 -9.95
N ILE A 773 26.47 25.35 -9.41
CA ILE A 773 26.73 25.22 -7.97
C ILE A 773 26.01 26.31 -7.19
N GLN A 774 26.07 27.56 -7.66
CA GLN A 774 25.43 28.70 -7.01
C GLN A 774 23.90 28.64 -7.11
N SER A 775 23.35 28.35 -8.29
CA SER A 775 21.91 28.37 -8.52
C SER A 775 21.18 27.22 -7.83
N ALA A 776 21.78 26.02 -7.83
CA ALA A 776 21.19 24.85 -7.18
C ALA A 776 21.63 24.68 -5.72
N VAL A 777 22.57 25.51 -5.25
CA VAL A 777 23.13 25.47 -3.88
C VAL A 777 23.72 24.10 -3.56
N LEU A 778 24.56 23.59 -4.46
CA LEU A 778 25.11 22.24 -4.37
C LEU A 778 26.27 22.16 -3.39
N ARG A 779 26.31 21.09 -2.58
CA ARG A 779 27.47 20.78 -1.75
C ARG A 779 28.55 20.05 -2.54
N ARG A 780 29.79 20.09 -2.03
CA ARG A 780 30.97 19.46 -2.67
C ARG A 780 30.74 17.99 -3.02
N ASP A 781 30.17 17.24 -2.09
CA ASP A 781 29.82 15.82 -2.25
C ASP A 781 28.80 15.63 -3.38
N GLU A 782 27.77 16.47 -3.46
CA GLU A 782 26.75 16.41 -4.52
C GLU A 782 27.34 16.69 -5.91
N VAL A 783 28.22 17.69 -6.02
CA VAL A 783 28.87 18.04 -7.29
C VAL A 783 29.87 16.96 -7.73
N ALA A 784 30.61 16.38 -6.78
CA ALA A 784 31.53 15.28 -7.06
C ALA A 784 30.79 14.06 -7.62
N VAL A 785 29.65 13.70 -7.05
CA VAL A 785 28.80 12.61 -7.55
C VAL A 785 28.28 12.93 -8.96
N LEU A 786 27.81 14.15 -9.22
CA LEU A 786 27.34 14.57 -10.56
C LEU A 786 28.45 14.47 -11.61
N ALA A 787 29.68 14.83 -11.26
CA ALA A 787 30.84 14.68 -12.13
C ALA A 787 31.19 13.20 -12.38
N GLU A 788 31.19 12.37 -11.32
CA GLU A 788 31.53 10.94 -11.39
C GLU A 788 30.61 10.16 -12.32
N ILE A 789 29.29 10.42 -12.27
CA ILE A 789 28.32 9.77 -13.16
C ILE A 789 28.37 10.33 -14.59
N GLY A 790 29.05 11.45 -14.81
CA GLY A 790 29.16 12.14 -16.10
C GLY A 790 28.00 13.07 -16.42
N ALA A 791 27.23 13.52 -15.42
CA ALA A 791 26.09 14.42 -15.63
C ALA A 791 26.49 15.85 -16.05
N LEU A 792 27.80 16.16 -15.99
CA LEU A 792 28.40 17.43 -16.40
C LEU A 792 29.03 17.38 -17.81
N ALA A 793 28.86 16.28 -18.55
CA ALA A 793 29.47 16.09 -19.86
C ALA A 793 29.04 17.17 -20.88
N SER A 794 27.84 17.73 -20.72
CA SER A 794 27.30 18.81 -21.55
C SER A 794 28.07 20.14 -21.46
N PHE A 795 28.96 20.31 -20.47
CA PHE A 795 29.92 21.42 -20.42
C PHE A 795 31.20 21.19 -21.23
N GLY A 796 31.26 20.10 -22.02
CA GLY A 796 32.39 19.80 -22.90
C GLY A 796 33.60 19.17 -22.19
N GLN A 797 33.37 18.49 -21.05
CA GLN A 797 34.43 17.85 -20.26
C GLN A 797 34.23 16.35 -20.13
N ASP A 798 35.33 15.62 -20.21
CA ASP A 798 35.37 14.22 -19.82
C ASP A 798 35.19 14.10 -18.29
N ARG A 799 34.78 12.93 -17.79
CA ARG A 799 34.52 12.71 -16.35
C ARG A 799 35.70 13.13 -15.48
N ARG A 800 36.93 12.92 -15.96
CA ARG A 800 38.16 13.26 -15.24
C ARG A 800 38.39 14.77 -15.21
N GLY A 801 38.19 15.47 -16.33
CA GLY A 801 38.25 16.94 -16.40
C GLY A 801 37.21 17.61 -15.52
N ALA A 802 35.97 17.09 -15.53
CA ALA A 802 34.90 17.59 -14.68
C ALA A 802 35.27 17.48 -13.19
N LEU A 803 35.80 16.35 -12.72
CA LEU A 803 36.25 16.18 -11.32
C LEU A 803 37.33 17.19 -10.92
N TRP A 804 38.29 17.49 -11.81
CA TRP A 804 39.31 18.51 -11.56
C TRP A 804 38.75 19.92 -11.49
N GLN A 805 37.76 20.25 -12.32
CA GLN A 805 37.09 21.54 -12.25
C GLN A 805 36.24 21.68 -11.00
N VAL A 806 35.57 20.62 -10.55
CA VAL A 806 34.83 20.62 -9.28
C VAL A 806 35.76 20.90 -8.10
N GLU A 807 36.96 20.30 -8.09
CA GLU A 807 37.99 20.62 -7.10
C GLU A 807 38.48 22.08 -7.15
N ARG A 808 38.46 22.72 -8.32
CA ARG A 808 38.79 24.15 -8.47
C ARG A 808 37.63 25.08 -8.08
N ALA A 809 36.41 24.78 -8.49
CA ALA A 809 35.20 25.57 -8.24
C ALA A 809 34.83 25.62 -6.75
N VAL A 810 35.08 24.52 -6.03
CA VAL A 810 34.77 24.41 -4.59
C VAL A 810 35.88 25.00 -3.71
N ARG A 811 37.11 25.16 -4.24
CA ARG A 811 38.15 25.94 -3.56
C ARG A 811 37.85 27.42 -3.78
N ALA A 812 37.53 28.15 -2.71
CA ALA A 812 37.67 29.60 -2.75
C ALA A 812 39.09 29.91 -3.26
N ALA A 813 39.21 30.71 -4.32
CA ALA A 813 40.50 31.22 -4.73
C ALA A 813 41.13 31.86 -3.49
N GLY A 814 42.22 31.28 -3.00
CA GLY A 814 43.01 31.95 -1.97
C GLY A 814 43.49 33.29 -2.52
N PRO A 815 43.78 34.28 -1.66
CA PRO A 815 44.14 35.66 -2.06
C PRO A 815 45.36 35.78 -3.00
N LEU A 816 46.03 34.68 -3.31
CA LEU A 816 47.16 34.57 -4.24
C LEU A 816 46.76 34.37 -5.72
N LEU A 817 45.50 34.07 -6.04
CA LEU A 817 45.05 33.82 -7.41
C LEU A 817 44.05 34.85 -7.96
N ASP A 818 43.71 35.88 -7.18
CA ASP A 818 43.01 37.07 -7.68
C ASP A 818 44.00 37.98 -8.41
N HIS A 819 44.28 37.69 -9.69
CA HIS A 819 44.93 38.66 -10.55
C HIS A 819 43.88 39.62 -11.15
N PRO A 820 44.06 40.95 -11.01
CA PRO A 820 43.14 41.92 -11.60
C PRO A 820 43.33 42.00 -13.12
N ALA A 821 42.24 42.28 -13.81
CA ALA A 821 42.18 42.54 -15.23
C ALA A 821 43.24 43.55 -15.71
N GLN A 822 43.78 43.32 -16.90
CA GLN A 822 44.69 44.24 -17.60
C GLN A 822 44.08 45.66 -17.74
N PRO A 823 44.89 46.73 -17.59
CA PRO A 823 44.38 48.09 -17.67
C PRO A 823 44.14 48.53 -19.12
N ALA A 824 43.08 49.31 -19.29
CA ALA A 824 42.70 49.95 -20.54
C ALA A 824 43.80 50.91 -21.05
N LEU A 825 44.04 50.86 -22.36
CA LEU A 825 44.76 51.86 -23.12
C LEU A 825 43.98 53.19 -23.07
N ALA A 826 44.59 54.24 -22.51
CA ALA A 826 44.14 55.61 -22.66
C ALA A 826 45.36 56.53 -22.91
N GLU A 827 45.44 56.95 -24.17
CA GLU A 827 45.92 58.22 -24.74
C GLU A 827 47.10 59.00 -24.14
N HIS A 828 48.06 59.24 -25.04
CA HIS A 828 49.02 60.34 -25.05
C HIS A 828 48.40 61.70 -24.69
N GLU A 829 49.08 62.46 -23.82
CA GLU A 829 49.51 63.83 -24.19
C GLU A 829 50.69 64.33 -23.36
N GLN A 830 51.49 65.16 -24.04
CA GLN A 830 52.84 65.59 -23.72
C GLN A 830 52.90 66.69 -22.65
N ARG A 831 53.98 66.73 -21.87
CA ARG A 831 54.80 67.95 -21.65
C ARG A 831 56.15 67.62 -21.00
N ALA A 832 57.21 67.99 -21.71
CA ALA A 832 58.60 68.05 -21.25
C ALA A 832 58.85 69.39 -20.50
N PRO A 833 60.03 69.58 -19.86
CA PRO A 833 60.22 70.57 -18.79
C PRO A 833 60.59 71.98 -19.30
N SER A 834 60.57 72.94 -18.37
CA SER A 834 60.79 74.40 -18.46
C SER A 834 59.60 75.26 -18.88
#